data_AF-A0A327JQ65-F1
#
_entry.id   AF-A0A327JQ65-F1
#
_cell.length_a   1.000
_cell.length_b   1.000
_cell.length_c   1.000
_cell.angle_alpha   90.00
_cell.angle_beta   90.00
_cell.angle_gamma   90.00
#
_symmetry.space_group_name_H-M   'P 1'
#
loop_
_entity.id
_entity.type
_entity.pdbx_description
1 polymer ?
#
loop_
_entity_poly.entity_id
_entity_poly.type
_entity_poly.pdbx_seq_one_letter_code
_entity_poly.pdbx_strand_id
1 'polypeptide(L)'
;MHADNKINDDGLAGERLWMFADAGLEETIKEIWPDHYEYDLRGDLIRLITLGKLRGCLELVRGLLQSPCDHHHHGQWALECLIELDDKEALAEFAGRFSHSFRDMPLAFQVSFATNLFPDYLTLDQLCDVIEFSNDPRRGTVEGFGHALKRLWRKCPEADKDAFAERLAALALRKPHCADYHRVSAKYRFIARNIRPICRDLLQKAEQDAPSQALVRCLMTLRRADRQEGMNRNEKPSIKQLIDEKPAVKRALLWHDVAEARANARYAEKIRSFRQIFFLQDEVSPSYTADDISWLLDDLSQRSCPIDRMIVLSILVDLVRSGIAPERINRPILTDLVSDDADVSDWLCALFNPPPVDKESAKWEKQAEKYRLKRRRKELIAQASWVQFRKEMVSNPELILQPSTRFRNIHQISNLLRLDANKASEEFVEHVDRIEEWFSAEVKQAFTQALSDHWRSIDVTYEGAKTWNQEYGRAGVYLEFRENLAAFDELSVELANKAIRLGVTDHHSDWVQRLIERRPDIGLPIVAEHTAGELSSSDGFGTSFLYYFAHQAPSVPSEIVDCLRDAATPLPSDENLLGLLIAIFVKAELPDAMAGVFSDLFEQAFSDAFLSTNYTRAAQCIGGLLAINTSAGISRMQPVWSDASADQKIAFATAVFGVLFDNRHGGLALNCLNKLSPSELASLYRIGRTFVPNREPEFGVARSVDEIDRAQCGHNAVLAALIEKTGADAYAEVCGLATNSEESWCLRRAKSMLERDSERAAWNEAEVLSFEQAFTAPIKNGIQLHAAVMHALQSFYDGLTNNDASICGLLQTFSQCEERDEAALRDAILSNLIDNNAQVFHSARENQVGRKKRPDIFIAGATCPFQVAIEVKQADQWSGTDLFAALEDQLVGQYLYPENRRNGVLLLINTDPKKSWELPGRKRRSTFAELMEALQVRADELSNTEGRERVSVFSIDVPI
;
A
#
# COMPACT_ATOMS: atom_id res chain seq x y z
N MET A 1 22.37 13.52 13.70
CA MET A 1 21.73 12.25 14.07
C MET A 1 20.56 11.99 13.13
N HIS A 2 20.85 11.48 11.93
CA HIS A 2 19.99 11.56 10.73
C HIS A 2 19.54 10.17 10.22
N ALA A 3 19.49 9.14 11.07
CA ALA A 3 19.44 7.74 10.60
C ALA A 3 18.37 6.81 11.21
N ASP A 4 17.55 7.24 12.19
CA ASP A 4 16.75 6.29 12.98
C ASP A 4 15.22 6.33 12.79
N ASN A 5 14.71 6.97 11.72
CA ASN A 5 13.32 6.81 11.25
C ASN A 5 12.25 6.76 12.36
N LYS A 6 12.21 7.80 13.19
CA LYS A 6 11.20 7.96 14.24
C LYS A 6 10.38 9.21 13.99
N ILE A 7 9.16 8.99 13.47
CA ILE A 7 7.86 9.45 13.96
C ILE A 7 6.87 9.29 12.79
N ASN A 8 5.66 8.81 13.09
CA ASN A 8 4.60 8.51 12.13
C ASN A 8 4.20 9.72 11.29
N ASP A 9 3.87 9.40 10.04
CA ASP A 9 3.46 10.24 8.92
C ASP A 9 2.16 11.02 9.17
N ASP A 10 2.27 12.33 9.29
CA ASP A 10 1.19 13.32 9.41
C ASP A 10 1.41 14.52 8.48
N GLY A 11 1.86 14.26 7.24
CA GLY A 11 1.69 15.15 6.06
C GLY A 11 2.48 16.47 6.03
N LEU A 12 2.78 17.06 7.18
CA LEU A 12 3.80 18.08 7.34
C LEU A 12 5.12 17.35 7.50
N ALA A 13 6.00 17.45 6.49
CA ALA A 13 7.38 16.98 6.65
C ALA A 13 7.94 17.61 7.94
N GLY A 14 8.10 16.82 9.01
CA GLY A 14 8.48 17.29 10.35
C GLY A 14 9.78 18.10 10.35
N GLU A 15 10.57 17.97 9.28
CA GLU A 15 11.76 18.75 8.95
C GLU A 15 11.53 20.25 8.73
N ARG A 16 10.29 20.74 8.58
CA ARG A 16 9.98 22.17 8.38
C ARG A 16 9.33 22.86 9.59
N LEU A 17 8.79 22.09 10.53
CA LEU A 17 8.10 22.63 11.72
C LEU A 17 9.04 23.44 12.63
N TRP A 18 10.34 23.11 12.66
CA TRP A 18 11.31 23.85 13.48
C TRP A 18 11.44 25.33 13.05
N MET A 19 11.17 25.67 11.79
CA MET A 19 11.22 27.05 11.29
C MET A 19 10.17 27.95 11.95
N PHE A 20 9.10 27.36 12.47
CA PHE A 20 8.00 28.05 13.12
C PHE A 20 8.07 27.96 14.64
N ALA A 21 9.00 27.19 15.20
CA ALA A 21 9.10 26.92 16.63
C ALA A 21 9.79 28.07 17.39
N ASP A 22 9.15 29.24 17.38
CA ASP A 22 9.62 30.47 18.03
C ASP A 22 9.16 30.57 19.50
N ALA A 23 9.99 31.19 20.35
CA ALA A 23 9.70 31.37 21.77
C ALA A 23 8.43 32.20 22.04
N GLY A 24 8.06 33.10 21.11
CA GLY A 24 6.83 33.89 21.19
C GLY A 24 5.54 33.07 21.12
N LEU A 25 5.61 31.79 20.69
CA LEU A 25 4.45 30.91 20.64
C LEU A 25 4.05 30.36 22.00
N GLU A 26 4.87 30.47 23.05
CA GLU A 26 4.58 29.83 24.35
C GLU A 26 3.22 30.23 24.93
N GLU A 27 2.87 31.52 24.88
CA GLU A 27 1.59 32.01 25.40
C GLU A 27 0.41 31.56 24.51
N THR A 28 0.57 31.61 23.19
CA THR A 28 -0.47 31.12 22.26
C THR A 28 -0.71 29.63 22.42
N ILE A 29 0.36 28.83 22.58
CA ILE A 29 0.25 27.39 22.82
C ILE A 29 -0.51 27.14 24.11
N LYS A 30 -0.18 27.85 25.21
CA LYS A 30 -0.91 27.73 26.48
C LYS A 30 -2.38 28.11 26.35
N GLU A 31 -2.71 29.13 25.55
CA GLU A 31 -4.07 29.60 25.33
C GLU A 31 -4.91 28.56 24.58
N ILE A 32 -4.38 27.95 23.51
CA ILE A 32 -5.13 26.99 22.68
C ILE A 32 -5.13 25.56 23.24
N TRP A 33 -4.18 25.22 24.14
CA TRP A 33 -4.01 23.86 24.68
C TRP A 33 -5.27 23.26 25.34
N PRO A 34 -6.10 24.01 26.10
CA PRO A 34 -7.29 23.46 26.73
C PRO A 34 -8.41 23.10 25.75
N ASP A 35 -8.48 23.78 24.60
CA ASP A 35 -9.62 23.66 23.68
C ASP A 35 -9.38 22.64 22.55
N HIS A 36 -8.12 22.19 22.36
CA HIS A 36 -7.69 21.42 21.19
C HIS A 36 -7.13 20.04 21.51
N TYR A 37 -8.00 19.05 21.76
CA TYR A 37 -7.60 17.65 22.03
C TYR A 37 -7.46 16.78 20.77
N GLU A 38 -7.54 17.37 19.57
CA GLU A 38 -7.43 16.63 18.31
C GLU A 38 -6.06 15.94 18.19
N TYR A 39 -6.06 14.69 17.73
CA TYR A 39 -4.86 13.83 17.72
C TYR A 39 -3.68 14.48 16.99
N ASP A 40 -3.90 14.96 15.77
CA ASP A 40 -2.89 15.53 14.87
C ASP A 40 -2.36 16.87 15.41
N LEU A 41 -3.26 17.82 15.70
CA LEU A 41 -2.88 19.15 16.20
C LEU A 41 -2.12 19.07 17.53
N ARG A 42 -2.56 18.22 18.47
CA ARG A 42 -1.84 18.04 19.74
C ARG A 42 -0.43 17.46 19.51
N GLY A 43 -0.28 16.57 18.55
CA GLY A 43 1.02 16.05 18.12
C GLY A 43 1.94 17.14 17.61
N ASP A 44 1.44 18.00 16.72
CA ASP A 44 2.19 19.13 16.18
C ASP A 44 2.58 20.15 17.25
N LEU A 45 1.69 20.45 18.20
CA LEU A 45 2.03 21.33 19.33
C LEU A 45 3.15 20.74 20.19
N ILE A 46 3.11 19.44 20.51
CA ILE A 46 4.20 18.77 21.24
C ILE A 46 5.51 18.84 20.45
N ARG A 47 5.47 18.65 19.13
CA ARG A 47 6.64 18.77 18.25
C ARG A 47 7.19 20.19 18.22
N LEU A 48 6.35 21.21 18.11
CA LEU A 48 6.76 22.62 18.19
C LEU A 48 7.44 22.92 19.52
N ILE A 49 6.88 22.44 20.64
CA ILE A 49 7.49 22.56 21.96
C ILE A 49 8.88 21.89 21.99
N THR A 50 8.98 20.69 21.44
CA THR A 50 10.22 19.89 21.38
C THR A 50 11.29 20.60 20.54
N LEU A 51 10.96 20.98 19.31
CA LEU A 51 11.88 21.57 18.34
C LEU A 51 12.32 22.99 18.74
N GLY A 52 11.39 23.81 19.23
CA GLY A 52 11.64 25.18 19.68
C GLY A 52 12.25 25.28 21.08
N LYS A 53 12.34 24.15 21.79
CA LYS A 53 12.78 24.08 23.20
C LYS A 53 11.99 25.02 24.11
N LEU A 54 10.67 25.04 23.92
CA LEU A 54 9.72 25.95 24.55
C LEU A 54 9.45 25.55 26.01
N ARG A 55 10.39 25.89 26.89
CA ARG A 55 10.36 25.46 28.31
C ARG A 55 9.17 26.01 29.08
N GLY A 56 8.58 27.13 28.67
CA GLY A 56 7.37 27.66 29.30
C GLY A 56 6.14 26.77 29.14
N CYS A 57 6.16 25.81 28.21
CA CYS A 57 5.07 24.87 27.96
C CYS A 57 5.25 23.49 28.62
N LEU A 58 6.33 23.28 29.40
CA LEU A 58 6.64 21.96 29.97
C LEU A 58 5.53 21.42 30.89
N GLU A 59 4.88 22.27 31.68
CA GLU A 59 3.76 21.86 32.55
C GLU A 59 2.61 21.20 31.77
N LEU A 60 2.35 21.68 30.55
CA LEU A 60 1.33 21.13 29.68
C LEU A 60 1.68 19.70 29.23
N VAL A 61 2.95 19.48 28.89
CA VAL A 61 3.48 18.17 28.46
C VAL A 61 3.56 17.21 29.64
N ARG A 62 3.97 17.68 30.82
CA ARG A 62 3.96 16.90 32.08
C ARG A 62 2.55 16.40 32.41
N GLY A 63 1.52 17.22 32.19
CA GLY A 63 0.11 16.85 32.39
C GLY A 63 -0.32 15.61 31.60
N LEU A 64 0.19 15.44 30.37
CA LEU A 64 -0.14 14.28 29.52
C LEU A 64 0.36 12.95 30.12
N LEU A 65 1.39 12.98 30.97
CA LEU A 65 1.90 11.79 31.65
C LEU A 65 1.10 11.39 32.89
N GLN A 66 0.08 12.18 33.31
CA GLN A 66 -0.86 11.77 34.34
C GLN A 66 -1.80 10.67 33.84
N SER A 67 -2.26 10.79 32.59
CA SER A 67 -3.06 9.79 31.89
C SER A 67 -2.44 9.42 30.53
N PRO A 68 -1.27 8.75 30.53
CA PRO A 68 -0.44 8.59 29.33
C PRO A 68 -1.06 7.71 28.23
N CYS A 69 -2.13 6.98 28.55
CA CYS A 69 -2.80 6.03 27.66
C CYS A 69 -4.18 6.50 27.17
N ASP A 70 -4.71 7.61 27.69
CA ASP A 70 -6.07 8.06 27.36
C ASP A 70 -6.19 8.45 25.88
N HIS A 71 -5.09 8.91 25.27
CA HIS A 71 -5.05 9.42 23.90
C HIS A 71 -3.88 8.84 23.09
N HIS A 72 -4.20 7.90 22.19
CA HIS A 72 -3.35 7.26 21.15
C HIS A 72 -1.83 7.31 21.37
N HIS A 73 -1.15 8.40 20.96
CA HIS A 73 0.32 8.51 21.02
C HIS A 73 0.79 9.72 21.82
N HIS A 74 -0.12 10.49 22.42
CA HIS A 74 0.22 11.74 23.12
C HIS A 74 1.17 11.51 24.28
N GLY A 75 0.97 10.45 25.08
CA GLY A 75 1.89 10.11 26.17
C GLY A 75 3.29 9.69 25.68
N GLN A 76 3.38 9.04 24.52
CA GLN A 76 4.67 8.65 23.92
C GLN A 76 5.44 9.88 23.45
N TRP A 77 4.77 10.78 22.72
CA TRP A 77 5.35 12.05 22.26
C TRP A 77 5.72 12.97 23.44
N ALA A 78 4.88 13.02 24.48
CA ALA A 78 5.18 13.78 25.69
C ALA A 78 6.45 13.25 26.35
N LEU A 79 6.61 11.94 26.48
CA LEU A 79 7.84 11.36 27.04
C LEU A 79 9.08 11.70 26.20
N GLU A 80 8.97 11.60 24.88
CA GLU A 80 10.08 11.94 23.96
C GLU A 80 10.44 13.43 24.04
N CYS A 81 9.44 14.32 24.13
CA CYS A 81 9.63 15.76 24.34
C CYS A 81 10.38 16.04 25.65
N LEU A 82 9.99 15.40 26.76
CA LEU A 82 10.65 15.61 28.06
C LEU A 82 12.10 15.11 28.07
N ILE A 83 12.39 14.02 27.35
CA ILE A 83 13.77 13.52 27.15
C ILE A 83 14.60 14.55 26.38
N GLU A 84 14.09 15.09 25.28
CA GLU A 84 14.81 16.08 24.46
C GLU A 84 15.05 17.39 25.21
N LEU A 85 14.14 17.78 26.11
CA LEU A 85 14.25 19.01 26.90
C LEU A 85 15.01 18.85 28.23
N ASP A 86 15.49 17.64 28.53
CA ASP A 86 16.24 17.26 29.75
C ASP A 86 15.47 17.53 31.05
N ASP A 87 14.16 17.22 31.06
CA ASP A 87 13.31 17.37 32.25
C ASP A 87 13.44 16.18 33.20
N LYS A 88 14.57 16.13 33.91
CA LYS A 88 14.95 14.98 34.76
C LYS A 88 13.96 14.69 35.88
N GLU A 89 13.31 15.71 36.42
CA GLU A 89 12.36 15.57 37.53
C GLU A 89 11.10 14.83 37.08
N ALA A 90 10.48 15.32 35.99
CA ALA A 90 9.28 14.70 35.44
C ALA A 90 9.54 13.27 34.93
N LEU A 91 10.71 13.03 34.32
CA LEU A 91 11.11 11.70 33.85
C LEU A 91 11.33 10.71 35.00
N ALA A 92 11.96 11.14 36.09
CA ALA A 92 12.15 10.32 37.28
C ALA A 92 10.82 10.01 37.98
N GLU A 93 9.93 11.01 38.12
CA GLU A 93 8.60 10.80 38.68
C GLU A 93 7.79 9.80 37.84
N PHE A 94 7.76 10.00 36.51
CA PHE A 94 7.05 9.12 35.60
C PHE A 94 7.60 7.69 35.62
N ALA A 95 8.93 7.52 35.60
CA ALA A 95 9.55 6.20 35.68
C ALA A 95 9.20 5.46 36.99
N GLY A 96 9.13 6.19 38.11
CA GLY A 96 8.68 5.67 39.40
C GLY A 96 7.23 5.18 39.34
N ARG A 97 6.31 5.94 38.74
CA ARG A 97 4.91 5.52 38.54
C ARG A 97 4.81 4.34 37.56
N PHE A 98 5.46 4.45 36.41
CA PHE A 98 5.45 3.44 35.35
C PHE A 98 5.87 2.07 35.86
N SER A 99 6.91 2.00 36.70
CA SER A 99 7.39 0.74 37.31
C SER A 99 6.30 -0.01 38.11
N HIS A 100 5.26 0.68 38.57
CA HIS A 100 4.16 0.08 39.34
C HIS A 100 2.87 -0.10 38.55
N SER A 101 2.63 0.71 37.50
CA SER A 101 1.36 0.75 36.76
C SER A 101 1.44 0.21 35.32
N PHE A 102 2.61 -0.16 34.81
CA PHE A 102 2.77 -0.58 33.41
C PHE A 102 1.84 -1.74 33.00
N ARG A 103 1.44 -2.61 33.93
CA ARG A 103 0.56 -3.76 33.67
C ARG A 103 -0.83 -3.35 33.19
N ASP A 104 -1.31 -2.19 33.64
CA ASP A 104 -2.60 -1.63 33.27
C ASP A 104 -2.55 -0.88 31.93
N MET A 105 -1.35 -0.71 31.35
CA MET A 105 -1.14 -0.03 30.08
C MET A 105 -1.18 -0.99 28.88
N PRO A 106 -1.60 -0.55 27.68
CA PRO A 106 -1.47 -1.36 26.47
C PRO A 106 -0.01 -1.68 26.13
N LEU A 107 0.24 -2.83 25.49
CA LEU A 107 1.59 -3.34 25.19
C LEU A 107 2.47 -2.34 24.42
N ALA A 108 1.89 -1.60 23.46
CA ALA A 108 2.61 -0.59 22.68
C ALA A 108 3.25 0.49 23.58
N PHE A 109 2.54 0.94 24.61
CA PHE A 109 3.05 1.91 25.59
C PHE A 109 4.09 1.30 26.51
N GLN A 110 3.87 0.06 26.99
CA GLN A 110 4.87 -0.65 27.81
C GLN A 110 6.22 -0.72 27.09
N VAL A 111 6.22 -1.08 25.81
CA VAL A 111 7.44 -1.20 24.99
C VAL A 111 8.06 0.17 24.73
N SER A 112 7.25 1.17 24.36
CA SER A 112 7.73 2.52 24.05
C SER A 112 8.37 3.19 25.27
N PHE A 113 7.66 3.21 26.40
CA PHE A 113 8.14 3.81 27.64
C PHE A 113 9.36 3.08 28.18
N ALA A 114 9.36 1.74 28.22
CA ALA A 114 10.53 0.98 28.66
C ALA A 114 11.77 1.25 27.77
N THR A 115 11.59 1.39 26.46
CA THR A 115 12.70 1.74 25.55
C THR A 115 13.24 3.13 25.83
N ASN A 116 12.36 4.12 26.03
CA ASN A 116 12.75 5.51 26.14
C ASN A 116 13.35 5.83 27.53
N LEU A 117 12.87 5.17 28.59
CA LEU A 117 13.35 5.37 29.96
C LEU A 117 14.62 4.57 30.32
N PHE A 118 14.86 3.42 29.69
CA PHE A 118 16.08 2.62 29.93
C PHE A 118 17.26 3.15 29.09
N PRO A 119 18.48 3.30 29.67
CA PRO A 119 18.89 2.90 31.02
C PRO A 119 18.88 4.04 32.06
N ASP A 120 18.54 5.27 31.67
CA ASP A 120 18.78 6.46 32.49
C ASP A 120 17.81 6.59 33.69
N TYR A 121 16.59 6.08 33.54
CA TYR A 121 15.52 6.18 34.54
C TYR A 121 14.93 4.83 34.95
N LEU A 122 15.26 3.74 34.23
CA LEU A 122 14.90 2.38 34.61
C LEU A 122 16.14 1.54 34.85
N THR A 123 16.17 0.82 35.96
CA THR A 123 17.20 -0.19 36.22
C THR A 123 17.00 -1.41 35.33
N LEU A 124 18.03 -2.24 35.19
CA LEU A 124 17.90 -3.52 34.49
C LEU A 124 16.79 -4.40 35.10
N ASP A 125 16.66 -4.40 36.42
CA ASP A 125 15.64 -5.19 37.13
C ASP A 125 14.23 -4.73 36.74
N GLN A 126 13.98 -3.41 36.73
CA GLN A 126 12.71 -2.85 36.32
C GLN A 126 12.40 -3.13 34.85
N LEU A 127 13.39 -3.01 33.94
CA LEU A 127 13.21 -3.35 32.54
C LEU A 127 12.81 -4.83 32.37
N CYS A 128 13.51 -5.74 33.05
CA CYS A 128 13.22 -7.16 33.00
C CYS A 128 11.85 -7.50 33.57
N ASP A 129 11.41 -6.82 34.64
CA ASP A 129 10.05 -6.96 35.18
C ASP A 129 9.00 -6.52 34.14
N VAL A 130 9.24 -5.41 33.43
CA VAL A 130 8.32 -4.97 32.37
C VAL A 130 8.24 -6.01 31.24
N ILE A 131 9.38 -6.59 30.81
CA ILE A 131 9.41 -7.62 29.77
C ILE A 131 8.73 -8.93 30.23
N GLU A 132 8.94 -9.33 31.48
CA GLU A 132 8.37 -10.57 32.03
C GLU A 132 6.84 -10.44 32.20
N PHE A 133 6.39 -9.33 32.78
CA PHE A 133 4.98 -9.11 33.10
C PHE A 133 4.25 -8.33 32.02
N SER A 134 4.81 -8.21 30.82
CA SER A 134 4.14 -7.55 29.70
C SER A 134 2.88 -8.30 29.27
N ASN A 135 1.95 -7.55 28.71
CA ASN A 135 0.75 -8.10 28.07
C ASN A 135 1.13 -8.89 26.80
N ASP A 136 0.33 -9.89 26.42
CA ASP A 136 0.57 -10.65 25.20
C ASP A 136 0.28 -9.79 23.96
N PRO A 137 1.09 -9.91 22.88
CA PRO A 137 0.83 -9.18 21.65
C PRO A 137 -0.49 -9.63 21.03
N ARG A 138 -1.23 -8.66 20.48
CA ARG A 138 -2.43 -8.96 19.69
C ARG A 138 -1.99 -9.76 18.47
N ARG A 139 -2.75 -10.81 18.14
CA ARG A 139 -2.40 -11.70 17.03
C ARG A 139 -2.46 -10.91 15.70
N GLY A 140 -1.40 -11.02 14.90
CA GLY A 140 -1.27 -10.30 13.62
C GLY A 140 -0.71 -8.89 13.74
N THR A 141 -0.36 -8.40 14.95
CA THR A 141 0.35 -7.14 15.13
C THR A 141 1.86 -7.34 15.22
N VAL A 142 2.62 -6.32 14.83
CA VAL A 142 4.09 -6.25 14.96
C VAL A 142 4.48 -5.73 16.37
N GLU A 143 3.51 -5.62 17.28
CA GLU A 143 3.68 -5.05 18.61
C GLU A 143 4.43 -6.02 19.55
N GLY A 144 5.13 -5.45 20.53
CA GLY A 144 5.80 -6.21 21.58
C GLY A 144 7.32 -6.04 21.61
N PHE A 145 7.96 -6.70 22.57
CA PHE A 145 9.38 -6.51 22.83
C PHE A 145 10.29 -7.10 21.75
N GLY A 146 9.82 -8.02 20.89
CA GLY A 146 10.63 -8.71 19.88
C GLY A 146 11.53 -7.78 19.05
N HIS A 147 10.95 -6.75 18.42
CA HIS A 147 11.70 -5.77 17.63
C HIS A 147 12.47 -4.74 18.49
N ALA A 148 12.03 -4.50 19.72
CA ALA A 148 12.68 -3.58 20.64
C ALA A 148 13.95 -4.17 21.29
N LEU A 149 14.08 -5.50 21.39
CA LEU A 149 15.21 -6.17 22.07
C LEU A 149 16.58 -5.73 21.54
N LYS A 150 16.75 -5.62 20.22
CA LYS A 150 18.02 -5.17 19.61
C LYS A 150 18.38 -3.75 20.05
N ARG A 151 17.40 -2.86 20.14
CA ARG A 151 17.58 -1.47 20.57
C ARG A 151 17.88 -1.37 22.06
N LEU A 152 17.15 -2.12 22.89
CA LEU A 152 17.40 -2.23 24.33
C LEU A 152 18.79 -2.80 24.60
N TRP A 153 19.22 -3.83 23.86
CA TRP A 153 20.58 -4.39 23.95
C TRP A 153 21.67 -3.36 23.64
N ARG A 154 21.47 -2.53 22.61
CA ARG A 154 22.43 -1.46 22.26
C ARG A 154 22.53 -0.39 23.35
N LYS A 155 21.41 -0.06 24.00
CA LYS A 155 21.33 0.91 25.09
C LYS A 155 21.83 0.37 26.44
N CYS A 156 21.81 -0.95 26.63
CA CYS A 156 22.19 -1.59 27.88
C CYS A 156 23.66 -1.27 28.24
N PRO A 157 23.93 -0.77 29.47
CA PRO A 157 25.30 -0.57 29.94
C PRO A 157 26.12 -1.85 29.84
N GLU A 158 27.40 -1.73 29.49
CA GLU A 158 28.23 -2.92 29.23
C GLU A 158 28.34 -3.84 30.46
N ALA A 159 28.34 -3.28 31.67
CA ALA A 159 28.35 -4.01 32.94
C ALA A 159 27.09 -4.87 33.16
N ASP A 160 25.97 -4.51 32.54
CA ASP A 160 24.66 -5.13 32.72
C ASP A 160 24.30 -6.13 31.61
N LYS A 161 25.07 -6.16 30.51
CA LYS A 161 24.75 -6.96 29.32
C LYS A 161 24.69 -8.46 29.58
N ASP A 162 25.63 -9.01 30.33
CA ASP A 162 25.60 -10.44 30.70
C ASP A 162 24.37 -10.77 31.55
N ALA A 163 24.04 -9.93 32.55
CA ALA A 163 22.85 -10.10 33.38
C ALA A 163 21.56 -9.99 32.55
N PHE A 164 21.50 -9.05 31.60
CA PHE A 164 20.35 -8.88 30.72
C PHE A 164 20.15 -10.10 29.80
N ALA A 165 21.22 -10.55 29.16
CA ALA A 165 21.19 -11.73 28.30
C ALA A 165 20.76 -12.99 29.08
N GLU A 166 21.26 -13.18 30.29
CA GLU A 166 20.86 -14.29 31.15
C GLU A 166 19.36 -14.26 31.50
N ARG A 167 18.82 -13.10 31.88
CA ARG A 167 17.38 -12.94 32.18
C ARG A 167 16.51 -13.21 30.95
N LEU A 168 16.89 -12.68 29.79
CA LEU A 168 16.18 -12.94 28.53
C LEU A 168 16.16 -14.42 28.17
N ALA A 169 17.30 -15.11 28.26
CA ALA A 169 17.39 -16.54 28.01
C ALA A 169 16.55 -17.34 29.02
N ALA A 170 16.56 -16.95 30.31
CA ALA A 170 15.74 -17.59 31.33
C ALA A 170 14.23 -17.47 31.05
N LEU A 171 13.76 -16.32 30.56
CA LEU A 171 12.38 -16.13 30.11
C LEU A 171 12.07 -17.00 28.89
N ALA A 172 12.92 -16.96 27.86
CA ALA A 172 12.72 -17.71 26.63
C ALA A 172 12.68 -19.24 26.83
N LEU A 173 13.33 -19.75 27.87
CA LEU A 173 13.39 -21.18 28.22
C LEU A 173 12.39 -21.58 29.33
N ARG A 174 11.52 -20.67 29.78
CA ARG A 174 10.58 -20.91 30.89
C ARG A 174 9.37 -21.77 30.44
N LYS A 175 8.95 -22.73 31.28
CA LYS A 175 7.70 -23.49 31.11
C LYS A 175 6.46 -22.59 31.25
N PRO A 176 5.32 -22.91 30.59
CA PRO A 176 5.09 -24.04 29.69
C PRO A 176 5.76 -23.83 28.32
N HIS A 177 6.18 -24.93 27.67
CA HIS A 177 6.83 -24.86 26.36
C HIS A 177 5.78 -24.87 25.23
N CYS A 178 6.09 -24.23 24.10
CA CYS A 178 5.25 -24.25 22.90
C CYS A 178 5.15 -25.64 22.27
N ALA A 179 6.20 -26.46 22.40
CA ALA A 179 6.24 -27.86 22.01
C ALA A 179 7.31 -28.60 22.82
N ASP A 180 7.08 -29.89 23.11
CA ASP A 180 7.99 -30.73 23.91
C ASP A 180 9.37 -30.90 23.28
N TYR A 181 9.45 -30.83 21.95
CA TYR A 181 10.70 -30.91 21.19
C TYR A 181 11.49 -29.59 21.19
N HIS A 182 10.84 -28.45 20.94
CA HIS A 182 11.52 -27.15 20.86
C HIS A 182 11.96 -26.63 22.23
N ARG A 183 11.17 -26.88 23.29
CA ARG A 183 11.48 -26.44 24.67
C ARG A 183 11.75 -24.93 24.79
N VAL A 184 11.03 -24.15 24.00
CA VAL A 184 10.94 -22.69 24.10
C VAL A 184 9.63 -22.33 24.77
N SER A 185 9.63 -21.33 25.63
CA SER A 185 8.46 -20.82 26.33
C SER A 185 7.32 -20.49 25.36
N ALA A 186 6.10 -20.89 25.71
CA ALA A 186 4.90 -20.54 24.95
C ALA A 186 4.63 -19.02 24.98
N LYS A 187 4.86 -18.38 26.15
CA LYS A 187 4.66 -16.94 26.33
C LYS A 187 5.80 -16.12 25.72
N TYR A 188 7.05 -16.47 26.02
CA TYR A 188 8.22 -15.67 25.64
C TYR A 188 8.90 -16.11 24.34
N ARG A 189 8.18 -16.83 23.47
CA ARG A 189 8.72 -17.33 22.18
C ARG A 189 9.28 -16.22 21.29
N PHE A 190 8.74 -15.00 21.39
CA PHE A 190 9.22 -13.83 20.65
C PHE A 190 10.68 -13.47 20.99
N ILE A 191 11.15 -13.76 22.20
CA ILE A 191 12.55 -13.56 22.59
C ILE A 191 13.44 -14.50 21.79
N ALA A 192 13.07 -15.78 21.71
CA ALA A 192 13.85 -16.78 20.97
C ALA A 192 13.96 -16.44 19.47
N ARG A 193 12.90 -15.89 18.88
CA ARG A 193 12.90 -15.42 17.48
C ARG A 193 13.84 -14.22 17.24
N ASN A 194 14.11 -13.41 18.27
CA ASN A 194 14.84 -12.14 18.14
C ASN A 194 16.20 -12.11 18.89
N ILE A 195 16.64 -13.23 19.49
CA ILE A 195 17.87 -13.29 20.29
C ILE A 195 19.17 -13.33 19.44
N ARG A 196 19.06 -13.56 18.12
CA ARG A 196 20.20 -13.77 17.22
C ARG A 196 21.26 -12.63 17.27
N PRO A 197 20.88 -11.33 17.21
CA PRO A 197 21.87 -10.24 17.28
C PRO A 197 22.61 -10.17 18.61
N ILE A 198 21.93 -10.51 19.71
CA ILE A 198 22.49 -10.53 21.07
C ILE A 198 23.53 -11.65 21.17
N CYS A 199 23.21 -12.86 20.69
CA CYS A 199 24.14 -14.00 20.66
C CYS A 199 25.42 -13.66 19.90
N ARG A 200 25.28 -12.92 18.79
CA ARG A 200 26.42 -12.52 17.96
C ARG A 200 27.32 -11.51 18.67
N ASP A 201 26.76 -10.46 19.28
CA ASP A 201 27.55 -9.45 20.02
C ASP A 201 28.32 -10.11 21.16
N LEU A 202 27.67 -11.01 21.91
CA LEU A 202 28.32 -11.79 22.98
C LEU A 202 29.41 -12.71 22.42
N LEU A 203 29.18 -13.42 21.31
CA LEU A 203 30.19 -14.26 20.67
C LEU A 203 31.42 -13.47 20.22
N GLN A 204 31.22 -12.28 19.66
CA GLN A 204 32.33 -11.44 19.19
C GLN A 204 33.19 -10.91 20.34
N LYS A 205 32.57 -10.64 21.50
CA LYS A 205 33.26 -10.16 22.72
C LYS A 205 33.82 -11.28 23.59
N ALA A 206 33.35 -12.50 23.44
CA ALA A 206 33.77 -13.62 24.26
C ALA A 206 35.28 -13.86 24.13
N GLU A 207 35.96 -13.89 25.28
CA GLU A 207 37.35 -14.33 25.38
C GLU A 207 37.51 -15.77 24.90
N GLN A 208 38.71 -16.16 24.47
CA GLN A 208 38.95 -17.49 23.91
C GLN A 208 38.78 -18.62 24.94
N ASP A 209 39.04 -18.35 26.22
CA ASP A 209 39.21 -19.39 27.24
C ASP A 209 38.04 -19.56 28.22
N ALA A 210 37.07 -18.63 28.26
CA ALA A 210 35.95 -18.70 29.19
C ALA A 210 34.66 -18.04 28.64
N PRO A 211 33.68 -18.81 28.15
CA PRO A 211 32.38 -18.25 27.77
C PRO A 211 31.55 -17.87 28.99
N SER A 212 30.87 -16.72 28.94
CA SER A 212 29.91 -16.34 29.99
C SER A 212 28.72 -17.30 30.01
N GLN A 213 28.13 -17.52 31.19
CA GLN A 213 26.93 -18.33 31.33
C GLN A 213 25.76 -17.76 30.50
N ALA A 214 25.69 -16.42 30.42
CA ALA A 214 24.72 -15.69 29.61
C ALA A 214 24.83 -16.06 28.12
N LEU A 215 26.04 -16.03 27.56
CA LEU A 215 26.31 -16.43 26.18
C LEU A 215 25.82 -17.86 25.88
N VAL A 216 26.18 -18.82 26.74
CA VAL A 216 25.79 -20.23 26.56
C VAL A 216 24.26 -20.37 26.55
N ARG A 217 23.55 -19.73 27.49
CA ARG A 217 22.08 -19.79 27.58
C ARG A 217 21.38 -19.10 26.40
N CYS A 218 21.93 -18.01 25.89
CA CYS A 218 21.42 -17.34 24.69
C CYS A 218 21.57 -18.20 23.44
N LEU A 219 22.72 -18.85 23.24
CA LEU A 219 22.95 -19.75 22.10
C LEU A 219 22.01 -20.96 22.13
N MET A 220 21.69 -21.49 23.32
CA MET A 220 20.68 -22.53 23.45
C MET A 220 19.28 -22.06 23.07
N THR A 221 18.91 -20.86 23.50
CA THR A 221 17.63 -20.23 23.12
C THR A 221 17.54 -20.12 21.59
N LEU A 222 18.61 -19.68 20.94
CA LEU A 222 18.68 -19.56 19.49
C LEU A 222 18.52 -20.91 18.78
N ARG A 223 19.25 -21.94 19.24
CA ARG A 223 19.21 -23.30 18.68
C ARG A 223 17.84 -23.99 18.78
N ARG A 224 16.99 -23.50 19.68
CA ARG A 224 15.65 -24.03 19.96
C ARG A 224 14.52 -23.24 19.29
N ALA A 225 14.83 -22.09 18.69
CA ALA A 225 13.84 -21.25 18.02
C ALA A 225 13.25 -21.94 16.78
N ASP A 226 11.98 -21.66 16.47
CA ASP A 226 11.34 -22.22 15.28
C ASP A 226 11.94 -21.70 13.99
N ARG A 227 12.25 -22.63 13.08
CA ARG A 227 13.04 -22.45 11.85
C ARG A 227 12.37 -21.66 10.72
N GLN A 228 11.37 -20.83 11.01
CA GLN A 228 10.49 -20.30 9.95
C GLN A 228 10.78 -18.86 9.48
N GLU A 229 11.66 -18.09 10.12
CA GLU A 229 11.93 -16.72 9.67
C GLU A 229 13.42 -16.40 9.59
N GLY A 230 13.89 -16.01 8.41
CA GLY A 230 15.12 -15.22 8.27
C GLY A 230 16.45 -15.98 8.21
N MET A 231 16.59 -16.97 7.31
CA MET A 231 17.92 -17.31 6.80
C MET A 231 18.48 -16.12 6.01
N ASN A 232 19.00 -15.11 6.71
CA ASN A 232 19.88 -14.11 6.11
C ASN A 232 21.20 -14.80 5.76
N ARG A 233 21.22 -15.53 4.64
CA ARG A 233 22.43 -16.20 4.08
C ARG A 233 23.53 -15.21 3.70
N ASN A 234 23.24 -13.90 3.77
CA ASN A 234 24.10 -12.82 3.33
C ASN A 234 24.95 -12.21 4.47
N GLU A 235 24.69 -12.51 5.75
CA GLU A 235 25.49 -11.98 6.87
C GLU A 235 26.73 -12.85 7.15
N LYS A 236 27.94 -12.27 7.02
CA LYS A 236 29.23 -12.92 7.28
C LYS A 236 30.03 -12.19 8.39
N PRO A 237 30.84 -12.89 9.21
CA PRO A 237 30.89 -14.35 9.36
C PRO A 237 29.59 -14.91 9.95
N SER A 238 29.26 -16.18 9.68
CA SER A 238 28.07 -16.80 10.26
C SER A 238 28.25 -17.09 11.76
N ILE A 239 27.14 -17.28 12.49
CA ILE A 239 27.21 -17.66 13.93
C ILE A 239 27.98 -18.97 14.09
N LYS A 240 27.80 -19.92 13.16
CA LYS A 240 28.56 -21.17 13.13
C LYS A 240 30.07 -20.94 13.10
N GLN A 241 30.54 -20.04 12.23
CA GLN A 241 31.96 -19.72 12.11
C GLN A 241 32.51 -19.16 13.42
N LEU A 242 31.79 -18.23 14.05
CA LEU A 242 32.18 -17.64 15.34
C LEU A 242 32.24 -18.67 16.48
N ILE A 243 31.38 -19.69 16.48
CA ILE A 243 31.40 -20.78 17.46
C ILE A 243 32.56 -21.74 17.17
N ASP A 244 32.76 -22.11 15.90
CA ASP A 244 33.78 -23.07 15.48
C ASP A 244 35.21 -22.57 15.80
N GLU A 245 35.42 -21.24 15.78
CA GLU A 245 36.67 -20.56 16.15
C GLU A 245 36.96 -20.53 17.67
N LYS A 246 36.02 -20.95 18.54
CA LYS A 246 36.13 -20.81 20.01
C LYS A 246 35.96 -22.15 20.76
N PRO A 247 37.04 -22.90 21.03
CA PRO A 247 36.99 -24.18 21.74
C PRO A 247 36.28 -24.15 23.10
N ALA A 248 36.50 -23.11 23.92
CA ALA A 248 35.84 -23.00 25.22
C ALA A 248 34.31 -22.87 25.11
N VAL A 249 33.81 -22.15 24.09
CA VAL A 249 32.36 -22.06 23.78
C VAL A 249 31.82 -23.43 23.36
N LYS A 250 32.54 -24.16 22.49
CA LYS A 250 32.15 -25.52 22.07
C LYS A 250 32.07 -26.49 23.24
N ARG A 251 33.06 -26.46 24.14
CA ARG A 251 33.08 -27.25 25.39
C ARG A 251 31.89 -26.94 26.28
N ALA A 252 31.61 -25.65 26.52
CA ALA A 252 30.50 -25.24 27.38
C ALA A 252 29.13 -25.61 26.78
N LEU A 253 28.93 -25.40 25.48
CA LEU A 253 27.70 -25.80 24.78
C LEU A 253 27.44 -27.30 24.86
N LEU A 254 28.46 -28.12 24.61
CA LEU A 254 28.34 -29.58 24.69
C LEU A 254 27.79 -30.01 26.05
N TRP A 255 28.41 -29.54 27.13
CA TRP A 255 28.04 -29.99 28.47
C TRP A 255 26.70 -29.43 28.95
N HIS A 256 26.34 -28.24 28.47
CA HIS A 256 25.00 -27.73 28.70
C HIS A 256 23.94 -28.57 27.97
N ASP A 257 24.18 -28.94 26.71
CA ASP A 257 23.27 -29.79 25.96
C ASP A 257 23.11 -31.18 26.60
N VAL A 258 24.19 -31.75 27.14
CA VAL A 258 24.15 -33.01 27.89
C VAL A 258 23.28 -32.88 29.13
N ALA A 259 23.45 -31.81 29.91
CA ALA A 259 22.65 -31.56 31.11
C ALA A 259 21.16 -31.40 30.76
N GLU A 260 20.84 -30.63 29.73
CA GLU A 260 19.47 -30.45 29.23
C GLU A 260 18.86 -31.77 28.75
N ALA A 261 19.59 -32.52 27.93
CA ALA A 261 19.11 -33.77 27.37
C ALA A 261 18.79 -34.76 28.49
N ARG A 262 19.64 -34.84 29.52
CA ARG A 262 19.41 -35.68 30.71
C ARG A 262 18.22 -35.22 31.54
N ALA A 263 18.08 -33.93 31.80
CA ALA A 263 16.98 -33.37 32.60
C ALA A 263 15.59 -33.67 32.02
N ASN A 264 15.51 -33.99 30.72
CA ASN A 264 14.26 -34.23 30.01
C ASN A 264 14.21 -35.61 29.31
N ALA A 265 15.20 -36.47 29.52
CA ALA A 265 15.18 -37.83 29.00
C ALA A 265 14.39 -38.74 29.95
N ARG A 266 13.67 -39.72 29.39
CA ARG A 266 13.00 -40.76 30.19
C ARG A 266 14.00 -41.64 30.95
N TYR A 267 15.25 -41.73 30.45
CA TYR A 267 16.35 -42.48 31.05
C TYR A 267 17.65 -41.71 30.81
N ALA A 268 18.15 -41.00 31.83
CA ALA A 268 19.36 -40.19 31.71
C ALA A 268 20.60 -41.04 31.39
N GLU A 269 20.65 -42.29 31.87
CA GLU A 269 21.72 -43.24 31.57
C GLU A 269 21.80 -43.68 30.10
N LYS A 270 20.80 -43.36 29.26
CA LYS A 270 20.80 -43.73 27.83
C LYS A 270 21.54 -42.74 26.92
N ILE A 271 21.87 -41.54 27.42
CA ILE A 271 22.62 -40.52 26.66
C ILE A 271 24.12 -40.74 26.92
N ARG A 272 24.73 -41.63 26.13
CA ARG A 272 26.14 -42.04 26.21
C ARG A 272 26.96 -41.60 25.00
N SER A 273 26.32 -41.01 23.99
CA SER A 273 26.95 -40.48 22.78
C SER A 273 26.48 -39.06 22.50
N PHE A 274 27.39 -38.22 21.99
CA PHE A 274 27.04 -36.88 21.53
C PHE A 274 25.93 -36.92 20.47
N ARG A 275 25.91 -37.93 19.59
CA ARG A 275 24.88 -38.09 18.53
C ARG A 275 23.46 -38.31 19.05
N GLN A 276 23.30 -38.70 20.31
CA GLN A 276 22.00 -38.91 20.95
C GLN A 276 21.39 -37.59 21.48
N ILE A 277 22.12 -36.48 21.39
CA ILE A 277 21.68 -35.15 21.82
C ILE A 277 20.82 -34.53 20.70
N PHE A 278 19.53 -34.37 20.97
CA PHE A 278 18.49 -34.11 19.97
C PHE A 278 18.39 -32.62 19.57
N PHE A 279 19.49 -31.98 19.17
CA PHE A 279 19.54 -30.60 18.63
C PHE A 279 20.65 -30.39 17.57
N LEU A 280 21.30 -31.46 17.10
CA LEU A 280 22.55 -31.43 16.32
C LEU A 280 22.43 -31.15 14.81
N GLN A 281 21.27 -30.77 14.30
CA GLN A 281 21.07 -30.50 12.87
C GLN A 281 20.71 -29.02 12.61
N ASP A 282 21.51 -28.09 13.15
CA ASP A 282 21.21 -26.64 13.08
C ASP A 282 22.45 -25.74 12.91
N GLU A 283 22.26 -24.46 12.50
CA GLU A 283 23.28 -23.41 12.26
C GLU A 283 24.18 -23.17 13.49
N VAL A 284 23.69 -23.43 14.70
CA VAL A 284 24.41 -23.22 15.97
C VAL A 284 25.17 -24.49 16.43
N SER A 285 25.12 -25.60 15.67
CA SER A 285 25.80 -26.84 16.05
C SER A 285 27.31 -26.75 15.76
N PRO A 286 28.18 -26.95 16.77
CA PRO A 286 29.62 -26.83 16.60
C PRO A 286 30.19 -27.96 15.73
N SER A 287 31.20 -27.63 14.95
CA SER A 287 32.05 -28.59 14.25
C SER A 287 33.27 -28.86 15.14
N TYR A 288 33.46 -30.12 15.56
CA TYR A 288 34.66 -30.51 16.29
C TYR A 288 35.84 -30.69 15.32
N THR A 289 37.00 -30.18 15.70
CA THR A 289 38.21 -30.12 14.87
C THR A 289 39.43 -30.60 15.66
N ALA A 290 40.63 -30.55 15.05
CA ALA A 290 41.86 -30.93 15.73
C ALA A 290 42.15 -30.05 16.97
N ASP A 291 41.73 -28.79 16.96
CA ASP A 291 41.94 -27.83 18.06
C ASP A 291 41.14 -28.21 19.32
N ASP A 292 40.09 -29.03 19.17
CA ASP A 292 39.24 -29.46 20.28
C ASP A 292 39.79 -30.65 21.05
N ILE A 293 40.79 -31.34 20.50
CA ILE A 293 41.30 -32.60 21.04
C ILE A 293 41.91 -32.41 22.43
N SER A 294 42.57 -31.28 22.69
CA SER A 294 43.20 -31.02 23.99
C SER A 294 42.16 -31.05 25.10
N TRP A 295 41.12 -30.23 25.00
CA TRP A 295 40.10 -30.15 26.05
C TRP A 295 39.22 -31.40 26.12
N LEU A 296 39.04 -32.12 24.99
CA LEU A 296 38.37 -33.42 24.98
C LEU A 296 39.16 -34.48 25.76
N LEU A 297 40.49 -34.52 25.63
CA LEU A 297 41.33 -35.43 26.43
C LEU A 297 41.33 -35.03 27.92
N ASP A 298 41.31 -33.74 28.20
CA ASP A 298 41.16 -33.23 29.57
C ASP A 298 39.83 -33.67 30.18
N ASP A 299 38.70 -33.49 29.47
CA ASP A 299 37.39 -33.96 29.93
C ASP A 299 37.30 -35.49 30.03
N LEU A 300 38.02 -36.23 29.18
CA LEU A 300 38.07 -37.69 29.26
C LEU A 300 38.75 -38.20 30.53
N SER A 301 39.78 -37.48 30.99
CA SER A 301 40.59 -37.85 32.16
C SER A 301 40.04 -37.30 33.48
N GLN A 302 39.48 -36.09 33.48
CA GLN A 302 39.08 -35.39 34.70
C GLN A 302 37.65 -35.70 35.15
N ARG A 303 36.78 -36.20 34.26
CA ARG A 303 35.37 -36.43 34.61
C ARG A 303 35.16 -37.73 35.38
N SER A 304 34.52 -37.60 36.54
CA SER A 304 34.20 -38.73 37.43
C SER A 304 33.01 -39.58 36.97
N CYS A 305 32.14 -39.06 36.10
CA CYS A 305 30.99 -39.80 35.58
C CYS A 305 31.37 -40.64 34.34
N PRO A 306 31.27 -41.99 34.39
CA PRO A 306 31.61 -42.85 33.24
C PRO A 306 30.85 -42.50 31.96
N ILE A 307 29.56 -42.14 32.08
CA ILE A 307 28.72 -41.78 30.93
C ILE A 307 29.20 -40.47 30.27
N ASP A 308 29.74 -39.52 31.04
CA ASP A 308 30.35 -38.32 30.47
C ASP A 308 31.60 -38.65 29.67
N ARG A 309 32.46 -39.52 30.20
CA ARG A 309 33.63 -40.04 29.49
C ARG A 309 33.22 -40.74 28.19
N MET A 310 32.12 -41.49 28.19
CA MET A 310 31.55 -42.12 26.99
C MET A 310 31.10 -41.12 25.91
N ILE A 311 30.53 -39.97 26.31
CA ILE A 311 30.14 -38.90 25.38
C ILE A 311 31.38 -38.28 24.73
N VAL A 312 32.40 -37.95 25.53
CA VAL A 312 33.68 -37.42 25.05
C VAL A 312 34.37 -38.39 24.10
N LEU A 313 34.44 -39.68 24.48
CA LEU A 313 34.96 -40.73 23.62
C LEU A 313 34.22 -40.81 22.29
N SER A 314 32.90 -40.64 22.30
CA SER A 314 32.14 -40.69 21.06
C SER A 314 32.50 -39.56 20.08
N ILE A 315 32.94 -38.39 20.57
CA ILE A 315 33.46 -37.30 19.74
C ILE A 315 34.89 -37.62 19.27
N LEU A 316 35.77 -38.05 20.18
CA LEU A 316 37.17 -38.41 19.86
C LEU A 316 37.25 -39.53 18.80
N VAL A 317 36.42 -40.56 18.92
CA VAL A 317 36.35 -41.64 17.92
C VAL A 317 35.83 -41.12 16.57
N ASP A 318 34.88 -40.18 16.56
CA ASP A 318 34.39 -39.55 15.32
C ASP A 318 35.50 -38.76 14.62
N LEU A 319 36.32 -38.02 15.37
CA LEU A 319 37.49 -37.30 14.87
C LEU A 319 38.57 -38.25 14.31
N VAL A 320 38.84 -39.37 14.99
CA VAL A 320 39.78 -40.41 14.53
C VAL A 320 39.25 -41.06 13.25
N ARG A 321 37.97 -41.44 13.19
CA ARG A 321 37.36 -42.07 12.01
C ARG A 321 37.30 -41.12 10.80
N SER A 322 37.18 -39.83 11.06
CA SER A 322 37.12 -38.80 10.02
C SER A 322 38.51 -38.37 9.52
N GLY A 323 39.60 -38.88 10.10
CA GLY A 323 40.97 -38.51 9.75
C GLY A 323 41.37 -37.09 10.16
N ILE A 324 40.62 -36.48 11.09
CA ILE A 324 40.86 -35.12 11.60
C ILE A 324 41.83 -35.16 12.78
N ALA A 325 41.81 -36.24 13.57
CA ALA A 325 42.72 -36.41 14.69
C ALA A 325 44.19 -36.61 14.23
N PRO A 326 45.18 -35.99 14.92
CA PRO A 326 46.59 -36.28 14.69
C PRO A 326 46.91 -37.77 14.85
N GLU A 327 47.90 -38.31 14.13
CA GLU A 327 48.27 -39.74 14.19
C GLU A 327 48.60 -40.24 15.61
N ARG A 328 49.06 -39.33 16.47
CA ARG A 328 49.31 -39.57 17.90
C ARG A 328 48.04 -39.78 18.73
N ILE A 329 46.85 -39.55 18.21
CA ILE A 329 45.58 -39.88 18.87
C ILE A 329 44.91 -40.96 18.04
N ASN A 330 45.11 -42.20 18.45
CA ASN A 330 44.65 -43.40 17.74
C ASN A 330 43.99 -44.38 18.71
N ARG A 331 43.43 -45.47 18.17
CA ARG A 331 42.71 -46.48 18.96
C ARG A 331 43.54 -47.02 20.13
N PRO A 332 44.80 -47.49 19.96
CA PRO A 332 45.64 -47.94 21.08
C PRO A 332 45.76 -46.92 22.22
N ILE A 333 45.99 -45.65 21.89
CA ILE A 333 46.18 -44.59 22.88
C ILE A 333 44.88 -44.28 23.62
N LEU A 334 43.74 -44.23 22.91
CA LEU A 334 42.45 -44.09 23.56
C LEU A 334 42.11 -45.28 24.47
N THR A 335 42.53 -46.50 24.11
CA THR A 335 42.34 -47.70 24.93
C THR A 335 43.18 -47.65 26.21
N ASP A 336 44.40 -47.17 26.14
CA ASP A 336 45.26 -46.98 27.32
C ASP A 336 44.66 -45.95 28.29
N LEU A 337 44.17 -44.82 27.78
CA LEU A 337 43.59 -43.70 28.54
C LEU A 337 42.28 -44.03 29.29
N VAL A 338 41.61 -45.14 28.95
CA VAL A 338 40.36 -45.56 29.60
C VAL A 338 40.44 -46.94 30.22
N SER A 339 41.65 -47.50 30.34
CA SER A 339 41.90 -48.83 30.90
C SER A 339 41.54 -48.93 32.40
N ASP A 340 41.35 -47.79 33.06
CA ASP A 340 40.94 -47.66 34.45
C ASP A 340 39.45 -47.95 34.68
N ASP A 341 38.62 -47.91 33.64
CA ASP A 341 37.17 -48.07 33.71
C ASP A 341 36.66 -49.08 32.67
N ALA A 342 36.21 -50.24 33.16
CA ALA A 342 35.77 -51.35 32.33
C ALA A 342 34.56 -50.98 31.45
N ASP A 343 33.60 -50.20 31.96
CA ASP A 343 32.40 -49.82 31.20
C ASP A 343 32.75 -48.85 30.07
N VAL A 344 33.64 -47.90 30.33
CA VAL A 344 34.13 -46.93 29.34
C VAL A 344 35.01 -47.61 28.28
N SER A 345 35.83 -48.58 28.68
CA SER A 345 36.65 -49.39 27.77
C SER A 345 35.80 -50.28 26.85
N ASP A 346 34.77 -50.92 27.39
CA ASP A 346 33.80 -51.70 26.61
C ASP A 346 33.04 -50.81 25.62
N TRP A 347 32.66 -49.60 26.04
CA TRP A 347 32.05 -48.62 25.14
C TRP A 347 32.98 -48.15 24.03
N LEU A 348 34.26 -47.90 24.31
CA LEU A 348 35.27 -47.59 23.29
C LEU A 348 35.38 -48.72 22.26
N CYS A 349 35.40 -49.96 22.73
CA CYS A 349 35.39 -51.13 21.86
C CYS A 349 34.13 -51.16 20.99
N ALA A 350 32.96 -50.87 21.55
CA ALA A 350 31.69 -50.78 20.81
C ALA A 350 31.65 -49.61 19.81
N LEU A 351 32.34 -48.49 20.05
CA LEU A 351 32.40 -47.36 19.11
C LEU A 351 33.25 -47.68 17.87
N PHE A 352 34.36 -48.41 18.05
CA PHE A 352 35.21 -48.88 16.94
C PHE A 352 34.66 -50.14 16.26
N ASN A 353 33.97 -50.99 17.01
CA ASN A 353 33.32 -52.21 16.55
C ASN A 353 31.81 -52.16 16.86
N PRO A 354 31.04 -51.27 16.21
CA PRO A 354 29.60 -51.16 16.48
C PRO A 354 28.91 -52.50 16.25
N PRO A 355 27.98 -52.93 17.13
CA PRO A 355 27.18 -54.11 16.87
C PRO A 355 26.52 -53.97 15.50
N PRO A 356 26.33 -55.07 14.74
CA PRO A 356 25.69 -55.00 13.43
C PRO A 356 24.35 -54.29 13.61
N VAL A 357 24.27 -53.11 13.01
CA VAL A 357 23.12 -52.22 13.09
C VAL A 357 21.89 -53.06 12.73
N ASP A 358 20.81 -52.94 13.50
CA ASP A 358 19.53 -53.59 13.18
C ASP A 358 19.25 -53.41 11.67
N LYS A 359 18.77 -54.46 11.00
CA LYS A 359 18.59 -54.45 9.54
C LYS A 359 17.77 -53.24 9.07
N GLU A 360 16.85 -52.72 9.87
CA GLU A 360 16.13 -51.48 9.57
C GLU A 360 17.01 -50.26 9.74
N SER A 361 17.61 -50.03 10.91
CA SER A 361 18.47 -48.86 11.16
C SER A 361 19.68 -48.80 10.20
N ALA A 362 20.25 -49.95 9.81
CA ALA A 362 21.32 -50.09 8.84
C ALA A 362 20.86 -49.73 7.43
N LYS A 363 19.60 -50.08 7.10
CA LYS A 363 18.95 -49.64 5.87
C LYS A 363 18.75 -48.14 5.90
N TRP A 364 18.20 -47.56 6.97
CA TRP A 364 17.94 -46.11 7.07
C TRP A 364 19.22 -45.27 7.01
N GLU A 365 20.29 -45.63 7.73
CA GLU A 365 21.58 -44.94 7.63
C GLU A 365 22.24 -45.12 6.25
N LYS A 366 22.27 -46.33 5.69
CA LYS A 366 22.74 -46.52 4.30
C LYS A 366 21.88 -45.73 3.32
N GLN A 367 20.57 -45.63 3.54
CA GLN A 367 19.66 -44.90 2.67
C GLN A 367 19.91 -43.39 2.78
N ALA A 368 20.06 -42.86 3.99
CA ALA A 368 20.36 -41.45 4.26
C ALA A 368 21.74 -41.03 3.75
N GLU A 369 22.78 -41.84 4.00
CA GLU A 369 24.14 -41.65 3.47
C GLU A 369 24.13 -41.74 1.94
N LYS A 370 23.42 -42.73 1.37
CA LYS A 370 23.23 -42.87 -0.08
C LYS A 370 22.46 -41.68 -0.65
N TYR A 371 21.45 -41.15 0.04
CA TYR A 371 20.73 -39.95 -0.39
C TYR A 371 21.61 -38.70 -0.28
N ARG A 372 22.40 -38.54 0.79
CA ARG A 372 23.34 -37.43 0.99
C ARG A 372 24.44 -37.44 -0.06
N LEU A 373 25.10 -38.58 -0.26
CA LEU A 373 26.10 -38.77 -1.30
C LEU A 373 25.49 -38.64 -2.69
N LYS A 374 24.28 -39.17 -2.93
CA LYS A 374 23.56 -38.97 -4.20
C LYS A 374 23.20 -37.51 -4.41
N ARG A 375 22.84 -36.75 -3.37
CA ARG A 375 22.54 -35.31 -3.44
C ARG A 375 23.82 -34.51 -3.73
N ARG A 376 24.89 -34.70 -2.94
CA ARG A 376 26.19 -34.05 -3.14
C ARG A 376 26.80 -34.41 -4.50
N ARG A 377 26.70 -35.67 -4.92
CA ARG A 377 27.14 -36.13 -6.25
C ARG A 377 26.26 -35.52 -7.34
N LYS A 378 24.94 -35.44 -7.16
CA LYS A 378 24.04 -34.74 -8.10
C LYS A 378 24.38 -33.25 -8.19
N GLU A 379 24.69 -32.58 -7.08
CA GLU A 379 25.09 -31.17 -7.04
C GLU A 379 26.43 -30.95 -7.74
N LEU A 380 27.45 -31.77 -7.45
CA LEU A 380 28.76 -31.71 -8.12
C LEU A 380 28.65 -32.04 -9.62
N ILE A 381 27.85 -33.06 -9.99
CA ILE A 381 27.58 -33.39 -11.40
C ILE A 381 26.82 -32.25 -12.07
N ALA A 382 25.83 -31.64 -11.41
CA ALA A 382 25.10 -30.51 -11.95
C ALA A 382 26.03 -29.32 -12.18
N GLN A 383 26.86 -28.95 -11.20
CA GLN A 383 27.87 -27.89 -11.32
C GLN A 383 28.85 -28.18 -12.46
N ALA A 384 29.42 -29.39 -12.52
CA ALA A 384 30.34 -29.78 -13.59
C ALA A 384 29.65 -29.78 -14.97
N SER A 385 28.41 -30.24 -15.05
CA SER A 385 27.62 -30.26 -16.28
C SER A 385 27.34 -28.84 -16.80
N TRP A 386 27.13 -27.87 -15.90
CA TRP A 386 26.96 -26.47 -16.28
C TRP A 386 28.24 -25.84 -16.79
N VAL A 387 29.37 -26.10 -16.12
CA VAL A 387 30.69 -25.63 -16.60
C VAL A 387 31.01 -26.20 -17.97
N GLN A 388 30.70 -27.49 -18.19
CA GLN A 388 30.90 -28.15 -19.46
C GLN A 388 29.96 -27.59 -20.55
N PHE A 389 28.67 -27.44 -20.24
CA PHE A 389 27.69 -26.83 -21.14
C PHE A 389 28.12 -25.43 -21.58
N ARG A 390 28.58 -24.59 -20.64
CA ARG A 390 29.12 -23.26 -20.95
C ARG A 390 30.30 -23.33 -21.93
N LYS A 391 31.27 -24.21 -21.67
CA LYS A 391 32.44 -24.40 -22.55
C LYS A 391 32.02 -24.84 -23.95
N GLU A 392 31.06 -25.76 -24.06
CA GLU A 392 30.54 -26.24 -25.33
C GLU A 392 29.84 -25.12 -26.12
N MET A 393 28.96 -24.36 -25.48
CA MET A 393 28.24 -23.27 -26.15
C MET A 393 29.18 -22.14 -26.59
N VAL A 394 30.17 -21.77 -25.77
CA VAL A 394 31.16 -20.74 -26.15
C VAL A 394 32.08 -21.22 -27.28
N SER A 395 32.45 -22.51 -27.29
CA SER A 395 33.34 -23.05 -28.33
C SER A 395 32.62 -23.31 -29.66
N ASN A 396 31.31 -23.59 -29.61
CA ASN A 396 30.49 -23.85 -30.79
C ASN A 396 29.04 -23.33 -30.62
N PRO A 397 28.82 -22.02 -30.80
CA PRO A 397 27.49 -21.41 -30.67
C PRO A 397 26.44 -22.00 -31.62
N GLU A 398 26.85 -22.51 -32.79
CA GLU A 398 25.96 -23.08 -33.81
C GLU A 398 25.18 -24.31 -33.31
N LEU A 399 25.65 -24.98 -32.24
CA LEU A 399 24.93 -26.08 -31.60
C LEU A 399 23.52 -25.70 -31.13
N ILE A 400 23.28 -24.41 -30.84
CA ILE A 400 21.98 -23.89 -30.43
C ILE A 400 21.01 -23.86 -31.62
N LEU A 401 21.52 -23.67 -32.84
CA LEU A 401 20.71 -23.57 -34.06
C LEU A 401 20.33 -24.95 -34.64
N GLN A 402 21.10 -25.99 -34.34
CA GLN A 402 20.89 -27.35 -34.88
C GLN A 402 19.52 -27.94 -34.47
N PRO A 403 18.68 -28.39 -35.42
CA PRO A 403 17.33 -28.88 -35.12
C PRO A 403 17.25 -29.98 -34.05
N SER A 404 18.23 -30.89 -34.00
CA SER A 404 18.27 -32.00 -33.04
C SER A 404 18.55 -31.59 -31.59
N THR A 405 19.16 -30.42 -31.37
CA THR A 405 19.60 -29.95 -30.04
C THR A 405 18.99 -28.60 -29.63
N ARG A 406 18.37 -27.89 -30.59
CA ARG A 406 17.79 -26.55 -30.44
C ARG A 406 16.93 -26.41 -29.18
N PHE A 407 15.88 -27.23 -29.06
CA PHE A 407 14.95 -27.15 -27.93
C PHE A 407 15.65 -27.33 -26.57
N ARG A 408 16.54 -28.33 -26.47
CA ARG A 408 17.28 -28.61 -25.22
C ARG A 408 18.16 -27.43 -24.84
N ASN A 409 18.86 -26.85 -25.79
CA ASN A 409 19.79 -25.75 -25.54
C ASN A 409 19.03 -24.45 -25.21
N ILE A 410 17.92 -24.17 -25.90
CA ILE A 410 17.00 -23.08 -25.53
C ILE A 410 16.53 -23.27 -24.09
N HIS A 411 16.01 -24.45 -23.76
CA HIS A 411 15.50 -24.77 -22.42
C HIS A 411 16.55 -24.56 -21.32
N GLN A 412 17.79 -25.01 -21.55
CA GLN A 412 18.87 -24.85 -20.56
C GLN A 412 19.25 -23.38 -20.34
N ILE A 413 19.37 -22.58 -21.40
CA ILE A 413 19.70 -21.16 -21.29
C ILE A 413 18.53 -20.39 -20.64
N SER A 414 17.29 -20.64 -21.05
CA SER A 414 16.10 -20.03 -20.46
C SER A 414 15.95 -20.33 -18.96
N ASN A 415 16.30 -21.54 -18.50
CA ASN A 415 16.29 -21.87 -17.08
C ASN A 415 17.33 -21.08 -16.28
N LEU A 416 18.50 -20.79 -16.84
CA LEU A 416 19.51 -19.94 -16.19
C LEU A 416 19.00 -18.51 -16.01
N LEU A 417 18.38 -17.96 -17.07
CA LEU A 417 17.81 -16.62 -17.03
C LEU A 417 16.71 -16.48 -15.96
N ARG A 418 15.87 -17.51 -15.77
CA ARG A 418 14.86 -17.54 -14.70
C ARG A 418 15.46 -17.51 -13.30
N LEU A 419 16.53 -18.28 -13.09
CA LEU A 419 17.21 -18.34 -11.79
C LEU A 419 17.85 -17.00 -11.41
N ASP A 420 18.37 -16.26 -12.38
CA ASP A 420 18.91 -14.91 -12.16
C ASP A 420 17.82 -13.88 -11.87
N ALA A 421 16.72 -13.91 -12.62
CA ALA A 421 15.63 -12.97 -12.45
C ALA A 421 14.86 -13.16 -11.12
N ASN A 422 14.96 -14.32 -10.47
CA ASN A 422 14.08 -14.73 -9.36
C ASN A 422 12.59 -14.61 -9.70
N LYS A 423 12.26 -14.79 -10.99
CA LYS A 423 10.91 -14.67 -11.56
C LYS A 423 10.41 -16.01 -12.08
N ALA A 424 9.08 -16.17 -12.12
CA ALA A 424 8.42 -17.33 -12.73
C ALA A 424 8.12 -17.12 -14.22
N SER A 425 7.97 -18.25 -14.93
CA SER A 425 7.68 -18.45 -16.35
C SER A 425 8.35 -17.51 -17.39
N GLU A 426 7.71 -16.44 -17.84
CA GLU A 426 7.96 -15.85 -19.17
C GLU A 426 8.87 -14.62 -19.20
N GLU A 427 9.01 -13.92 -18.07
CA GLU A 427 9.79 -12.67 -17.96
C GLU A 427 11.32 -12.87 -18.07
N PHE A 428 11.79 -14.11 -18.21
CA PHE A 428 13.21 -14.42 -18.39
C PHE A 428 13.80 -13.76 -19.64
N VAL A 429 12.96 -13.48 -20.63
CA VAL A 429 13.36 -12.91 -21.93
C VAL A 429 13.86 -11.47 -21.82
N GLU A 430 13.43 -10.74 -20.77
CA GLU A 430 13.94 -9.39 -20.44
C GLU A 430 15.43 -9.41 -20.04
N HIS A 431 15.94 -10.58 -19.64
CA HIS A 431 17.31 -10.74 -19.16
C HIS A 431 18.26 -11.32 -20.22
N VAL A 432 17.84 -11.40 -21.49
CA VAL A 432 18.63 -11.99 -22.59
C VAL A 432 20.03 -11.38 -22.74
N ASP A 433 20.21 -10.11 -22.35
CA ASP A 433 21.53 -9.46 -22.35
C ASP A 433 22.55 -10.13 -21.40
N ARG A 434 22.10 -10.81 -20.34
CA ARG A 434 22.97 -11.59 -19.45
C ARG A 434 23.70 -12.74 -20.15
N ILE A 435 23.17 -13.24 -21.27
CA ILE A 435 23.82 -14.30 -22.04
C ILE A 435 25.18 -13.84 -22.55
N GLU A 436 25.34 -12.57 -22.90
CA GLU A 436 26.60 -12.01 -23.36
C GLU A 436 27.67 -12.02 -22.26
N GLU A 437 27.29 -11.64 -21.04
CA GLU A 437 28.16 -11.68 -19.85
C GLU A 437 28.54 -13.13 -19.47
N TRP A 438 27.56 -14.04 -19.50
CA TRP A 438 27.77 -15.42 -19.04
C TRP A 438 28.43 -16.30 -20.09
N PHE A 439 28.19 -16.08 -21.38
CA PHE A 439 28.71 -16.91 -22.46
C PHE A 439 29.57 -16.09 -23.42
N SER A 440 28.94 -15.34 -24.34
CA SER A 440 29.55 -14.49 -25.36
C SER A 440 28.47 -13.80 -26.21
N ALA A 441 28.84 -12.79 -27.00
CA ALA A 441 27.92 -12.12 -27.94
C ALA A 441 27.41 -13.07 -29.04
N GLU A 442 28.26 -13.99 -29.51
CA GLU A 442 27.92 -14.98 -30.54
C GLU A 442 26.86 -15.97 -30.03
N VAL A 443 26.96 -16.39 -28.76
CA VAL A 443 25.97 -17.28 -28.12
C VAL A 443 24.63 -16.57 -27.95
N LYS A 444 24.63 -15.29 -27.57
CA LYS A 444 23.41 -14.47 -27.50
C LYS A 444 22.74 -14.37 -28.87
N GLN A 445 23.50 -14.07 -29.93
CA GLN A 445 22.97 -14.01 -31.29
C GLN A 445 22.39 -15.37 -31.74
N ALA A 446 23.11 -16.46 -31.51
CA ALA A 446 22.65 -17.81 -31.85
C ALA A 446 21.40 -18.21 -31.06
N PHE A 447 21.28 -17.82 -29.79
CA PHE A 447 20.10 -18.06 -28.97
C PHE A 447 18.87 -17.29 -29.47
N THR A 448 19.01 -16.00 -29.78
CA THR A 448 17.92 -15.19 -30.35
C THR A 448 17.46 -15.75 -31.70
N GLN A 449 18.39 -16.13 -32.57
CA GLN A 449 18.06 -16.78 -33.84
C GLN A 449 17.41 -18.16 -33.63
N ALA A 450 17.85 -18.93 -32.64
CA ALA A 450 17.23 -20.23 -32.35
C ALA A 450 15.77 -20.10 -31.87
N LEU A 451 15.46 -19.09 -31.06
CA LEU A 451 14.08 -18.76 -30.68
C LEU A 451 13.26 -18.32 -31.90
N SER A 452 13.84 -17.47 -32.77
CA SER A 452 13.26 -17.02 -34.04
C SER A 452 12.91 -18.18 -34.98
N ASP A 453 13.82 -19.15 -35.13
CA ASP A 453 13.55 -20.36 -35.91
C ASP A 453 12.54 -21.29 -35.22
N HIS A 454 12.58 -21.37 -33.89
CA HIS A 454 11.72 -22.26 -33.12
C HIS A 454 10.25 -21.87 -33.28
N TRP A 455 9.89 -20.59 -33.10
CA TRP A 455 8.50 -20.15 -33.21
C TRP A 455 7.92 -20.35 -34.62
N ARG A 456 8.75 -20.26 -35.67
CA ARG A 456 8.34 -20.58 -37.05
C ARG A 456 8.06 -22.08 -37.24
N SER A 457 8.82 -22.94 -36.56
CA SER A 457 8.78 -24.40 -36.74
C SER A 457 7.70 -25.13 -35.95
N ILE A 458 7.17 -24.54 -34.86
CA ILE A 458 6.19 -25.21 -33.99
C ILE A 458 4.77 -25.09 -34.54
N ASP A 459 3.93 -26.07 -34.17
CA ASP A 459 2.48 -26.02 -34.37
C ASP A 459 1.81 -25.45 -33.11
N VAL A 460 0.85 -24.56 -33.30
CA VAL A 460 0.14 -23.86 -32.22
C VAL A 460 -1.19 -24.55 -31.99
N THR A 461 -1.43 -25.07 -30.78
CA THR A 461 -2.68 -25.74 -30.39
C THR A 461 -3.29 -25.04 -29.17
N TYR A 462 -4.62 -24.94 -29.14
CA TYR A 462 -5.38 -24.31 -28.05
C TYR A 462 -5.63 -25.21 -26.84
N GLU A 463 -5.25 -26.49 -26.90
CA GLU A 463 -5.56 -27.46 -25.84
C GLU A 463 -4.61 -27.32 -24.63
N GLY A 464 -5.05 -26.54 -23.64
CA GLY A 464 -5.04 -26.88 -22.21
C GLY A 464 -3.72 -27.02 -21.45
N ALA A 465 -2.54 -26.92 -22.08
CA ALA A 465 -1.28 -26.91 -21.36
C ALA A 465 -0.30 -25.89 -21.94
N LYS A 466 0.17 -24.96 -21.12
CA LYS A 466 1.37 -24.17 -21.39
C LYS A 466 2.55 -25.12 -21.60
N THR A 467 2.83 -25.47 -22.84
CA THR A 467 4.00 -26.28 -23.17
C THR A 467 5.22 -25.37 -23.28
N TRP A 468 6.38 -25.90 -22.90
CA TRP A 468 7.67 -25.23 -23.10
C TRP A 468 7.87 -24.78 -24.56
N ASN A 469 7.33 -25.53 -25.54
CA ASN A 469 7.38 -25.16 -26.96
C ASN A 469 6.65 -23.84 -27.24
N GLN A 470 5.41 -23.69 -26.75
CA GLN A 470 4.65 -22.47 -26.95
C GLN A 470 5.27 -21.29 -26.21
N GLU A 471 5.82 -21.51 -25.01
CA GLU A 471 6.52 -20.49 -24.23
C GLU A 471 7.77 -19.97 -24.95
N TYR A 472 8.61 -20.86 -25.49
CA TYR A 472 9.76 -20.44 -26.31
C TYR A 472 9.35 -19.85 -27.65
N GLY A 473 8.22 -20.30 -28.21
CA GLY A 473 7.59 -19.69 -29.37
C GLY A 473 7.25 -18.22 -29.11
N ARG A 474 6.51 -17.93 -28.04
CA ARG A 474 6.17 -16.58 -27.60
C ARG A 474 7.40 -15.71 -27.37
N ALA A 475 8.38 -16.22 -26.62
CA ALA A 475 9.63 -15.50 -26.36
C ALA A 475 10.38 -15.13 -27.66
N GLY A 476 10.34 -16.02 -28.67
CA GLY A 476 10.91 -15.75 -29.99
C GLY A 476 10.18 -14.65 -30.75
N VAL A 477 8.84 -14.68 -30.77
CA VAL A 477 8.03 -13.63 -31.40
C VAL A 477 8.25 -12.28 -30.70
N TYR A 478 8.22 -12.26 -29.37
CA TYR A 478 8.45 -11.06 -28.57
C TYR A 478 9.81 -10.42 -28.87
N LEU A 479 10.90 -11.19 -28.80
CA LEU A 479 12.25 -10.69 -29.08
C LEU A 479 12.42 -10.15 -30.50
N GLU A 480 11.77 -10.77 -31.48
CA GLU A 480 11.90 -10.39 -32.87
C GLU A 480 11.20 -9.05 -33.17
N PHE A 481 10.01 -8.82 -32.59
CA PHE A 481 9.19 -7.66 -32.92
C PHE A 481 9.21 -6.54 -31.86
N ARG A 482 9.83 -6.74 -30.69
CA ARG A 482 9.92 -5.68 -29.66
C ARG A 482 10.63 -4.42 -30.15
N GLU A 483 11.66 -4.58 -30.99
CA GLU A 483 12.50 -3.49 -31.52
C GLU A 483 12.31 -3.29 -33.04
N ASN A 484 11.76 -4.28 -33.76
CA ASN A 484 11.56 -4.22 -35.21
C ASN A 484 10.13 -4.59 -35.61
N LEU A 485 9.16 -3.81 -35.11
CA LEU A 485 7.74 -4.06 -35.36
C LEU A 485 7.37 -3.99 -36.86
N ALA A 486 8.09 -3.20 -37.66
CA ALA A 486 7.84 -3.05 -39.09
C ALA A 486 8.09 -4.35 -39.88
N ALA A 487 9.00 -5.22 -39.43
CA ALA A 487 9.24 -6.51 -40.08
C ALA A 487 8.03 -7.47 -40.00
N PHE A 488 7.09 -7.21 -39.08
CA PHE A 488 5.85 -7.99 -38.98
C PHE A 488 4.97 -7.83 -40.23
N ASP A 489 4.99 -6.65 -40.85
CA ASP A 489 4.18 -6.33 -42.04
C ASP A 489 4.61 -7.17 -43.27
N GLU A 490 5.86 -7.64 -43.27
CA GLU A 490 6.46 -8.42 -44.36
C GLU A 490 6.23 -9.93 -44.22
N LEU A 491 5.67 -10.40 -43.10
CA LEU A 491 5.39 -11.82 -42.89
C LEU A 491 4.28 -12.34 -43.82
N SER A 492 4.39 -13.62 -44.19
CA SER A 492 3.28 -14.33 -44.83
C SER A 492 2.07 -14.40 -43.90
N VAL A 493 0.87 -14.49 -44.47
CA VAL A 493 -0.39 -14.60 -43.71
C VAL A 493 -0.32 -15.76 -42.70
N GLU A 494 0.26 -16.90 -43.09
CA GLU A 494 0.42 -18.08 -42.23
C GLU A 494 1.31 -17.80 -41.01
N LEU A 495 2.45 -17.12 -41.20
CA LEU A 495 3.38 -16.81 -40.11
C LEU A 495 2.83 -15.69 -39.20
N ALA A 496 2.19 -14.67 -39.77
CA ALA A 496 1.52 -13.64 -38.99
C ALA A 496 0.38 -14.22 -38.13
N ASN A 497 -0.42 -15.13 -38.70
CA ASN A 497 -1.46 -15.86 -37.96
C ASN A 497 -0.85 -16.65 -36.79
N LYS A 498 0.22 -17.42 -37.06
CA LYS A 498 0.93 -18.21 -36.04
C LYS A 498 1.47 -17.33 -34.90
N ALA A 499 2.10 -16.21 -35.23
CA ALA A 499 2.67 -15.28 -34.24
C ALA A 499 1.59 -14.68 -33.33
N ILE A 500 0.46 -14.24 -33.90
CA ILE A 500 -0.66 -13.71 -33.11
C ILE A 500 -1.29 -14.81 -32.25
N ARG A 501 -1.49 -16.02 -32.78
CA ARG A 501 -2.03 -17.16 -32.00
C ARG A 501 -1.14 -17.53 -30.81
N LEU A 502 0.19 -17.47 -30.96
CA LEU A 502 1.10 -17.64 -29.83
C LEU A 502 0.91 -16.54 -28.79
N GLY A 503 0.79 -15.29 -29.23
CA GLY A 503 0.65 -14.13 -28.36
C GLY A 503 -0.64 -14.12 -27.53
N VAL A 504 -1.80 -14.44 -28.12
CA VAL A 504 -3.09 -14.38 -27.39
C VAL A 504 -3.17 -15.37 -26.22
N THR A 505 -2.32 -16.40 -26.21
CA THR A 505 -2.19 -17.37 -25.10
C THR A 505 -1.24 -16.92 -23.97
N ASP A 506 -0.66 -15.73 -24.06
CA ASP A 506 0.26 -15.16 -23.08
C ASP A 506 -0.48 -14.34 -22.01
N HIS A 507 0.10 -14.26 -20.81
CA HIS A 507 -0.40 -13.43 -19.71
C HIS A 507 0.02 -11.96 -19.80
N HIS A 508 0.90 -11.60 -20.73
CA HIS A 508 1.48 -10.26 -20.88
C HIS A 508 1.30 -9.76 -22.33
N SER A 509 0.22 -9.03 -22.61
CA SER A 509 -0.32 -8.88 -23.98
C SER A 509 -0.08 -7.52 -24.64
N ASP A 510 0.77 -6.65 -24.10
CA ASP A 510 1.05 -5.33 -24.69
C ASP A 510 1.71 -5.45 -26.07
N TRP A 511 2.63 -6.40 -26.22
CA TRP A 511 3.34 -6.64 -27.47
C TRP A 511 2.44 -7.31 -28.52
N VAL A 512 1.51 -8.16 -28.10
CA VAL A 512 0.56 -8.84 -28.99
C VAL A 512 -0.42 -7.84 -29.58
N GLN A 513 -0.87 -6.87 -28.78
CA GLN A 513 -1.74 -5.79 -29.24
C GLN A 513 -1.09 -5.01 -30.39
N ARG A 514 0.20 -4.68 -30.27
CA ARG A 514 0.97 -4.01 -31.34
C ARG A 514 1.02 -4.80 -32.65
N LEU A 515 1.00 -6.13 -32.59
CA LEU A 515 0.93 -7.00 -33.77
C LEU A 515 -0.47 -7.00 -34.40
N ILE A 516 -1.51 -7.03 -33.58
CA ILE A 516 -2.92 -6.97 -34.03
C ILE A 516 -3.20 -5.63 -34.72
N GLU A 517 -2.72 -4.51 -34.16
CA GLU A 517 -2.89 -3.16 -34.73
C GLU A 517 -2.25 -3.01 -36.12
N ARG A 518 -1.15 -3.72 -36.40
CA ARG A 518 -0.48 -3.72 -37.71
C ARG A 518 -1.23 -4.51 -38.77
N ARG A 519 -1.78 -5.67 -38.40
CA ARG A 519 -2.49 -6.60 -39.29
C ARG A 519 -3.86 -6.98 -38.72
N PRO A 520 -4.79 -6.01 -38.61
CA PRO A 520 -6.11 -6.26 -38.03
C PRO A 520 -6.93 -7.25 -38.85
N ASP A 521 -6.66 -7.35 -40.16
CA ASP A 521 -7.22 -8.33 -41.09
C ASP A 521 -6.98 -9.78 -40.65
N ILE A 522 -5.84 -10.05 -40.02
CA ILE A 522 -5.47 -11.38 -39.49
C ILE A 522 -5.77 -11.47 -38.00
N GLY A 523 -5.46 -10.43 -37.24
CA GLY A 523 -5.50 -10.44 -35.79
C GLY A 523 -6.91 -10.49 -35.20
N LEU A 524 -7.83 -9.66 -35.71
CA LEU A 524 -9.19 -9.56 -35.14
C LEU A 524 -9.98 -10.87 -35.25
N PRO A 525 -9.96 -11.63 -36.36
CA PRO A 525 -10.58 -12.94 -36.41
C PRO A 525 -10.05 -13.93 -35.36
N ILE A 526 -8.73 -13.90 -35.09
CA ILE A 526 -8.11 -14.77 -34.07
C ILE A 526 -8.55 -14.35 -32.67
N VAL A 527 -8.60 -13.04 -32.40
CA VAL A 527 -9.08 -12.51 -31.13
C VAL A 527 -10.53 -12.91 -30.90
N ALA A 528 -11.41 -12.74 -31.89
CA ALA A 528 -12.82 -13.11 -31.79
C ALA A 528 -13.01 -14.62 -31.54
N GLU A 529 -12.25 -15.47 -32.24
CA GLU A 529 -12.24 -16.91 -32.00
C GLU A 529 -11.78 -17.23 -30.56
N HIS A 530 -10.73 -16.58 -30.09
CA HIS A 530 -10.15 -16.83 -28.77
C HIS A 530 -11.05 -16.33 -27.63
N THR A 531 -11.63 -15.14 -27.74
CA THR A 531 -12.55 -14.59 -26.73
C THR A 531 -13.83 -15.41 -26.64
N ALA A 532 -14.39 -15.86 -27.77
CA ALA A 532 -15.52 -16.78 -27.78
C ALA A 532 -15.17 -18.13 -27.13
N GLY A 533 -13.95 -18.64 -27.35
CA GLY A 533 -13.42 -19.83 -26.70
C GLY A 533 -13.29 -19.68 -25.19
N GLU A 534 -12.68 -18.59 -24.71
CA GLU A 534 -12.54 -18.30 -23.27
C GLU A 534 -13.91 -18.15 -22.58
N LEU A 535 -14.88 -17.46 -23.21
CA LEU A 535 -16.20 -17.21 -22.63
C LEU A 535 -17.11 -18.45 -22.61
N SER A 536 -16.84 -19.45 -23.47
CA SER A 536 -17.67 -20.67 -23.59
C SER A 536 -17.10 -21.90 -22.87
N SER A 537 -15.83 -21.89 -22.45
CA SER A 537 -15.21 -23.05 -21.80
C SER A 537 -15.53 -23.12 -20.31
N SER A 538 -15.90 -24.30 -19.80
CA SER A 538 -16.11 -24.54 -18.36
C SER A 538 -14.87 -25.01 -17.61
N ASP A 539 -13.86 -25.58 -18.29
CA ASP A 539 -12.81 -26.36 -17.62
C ASP A 539 -11.43 -26.37 -18.33
N GLY A 540 -11.03 -25.37 -19.13
CA GLY A 540 -9.65 -25.44 -19.67
C GLY A 540 -9.12 -24.47 -20.71
N PHE A 541 -9.86 -23.47 -21.20
CA PHE A 541 -9.20 -22.33 -21.86
C PHE A 541 -8.61 -21.46 -20.75
N GLY A 542 -7.29 -21.31 -20.70
CA GLY A 542 -6.66 -20.39 -19.77
C GLY A 542 -7.19 -18.98 -20.04
N THR A 543 -7.75 -18.31 -19.04
CA THR A 543 -8.36 -16.97 -19.15
C THR A 543 -7.33 -15.84 -19.28
N SER A 544 -6.20 -16.09 -19.96
CA SER A 544 -5.07 -15.17 -19.99
C SER A 544 -5.39 -13.88 -20.74
N PHE A 545 -6.17 -13.96 -21.82
CA PHE A 545 -6.43 -12.83 -22.70
C PHE A 545 -7.45 -11.87 -22.10
N LEU A 546 -8.61 -12.37 -21.64
CA LEU A 546 -9.60 -11.53 -20.95
C LEU A 546 -9.04 -10.97 -19.63
N TYR A 547 -8.24 -11.76 -18.91
CA TYR A 547 -7.59 -11.30 -17.68
C TYR A 547 -6.64 -10.12 -17.92
N TYR A 548 -5.87 -10.13 -19.02
CA TYR A 548 -5.02 -9.00 -19.39
C TYR A 548 -5.84 -7.72 -19.58
N PHE A 549 -6.91 -7.74 -20.39
CA PHE A 549 -7.72 -6.53 -20.60
C PHE A 549 -8.46 -6.09 -19.33
N ALA A 550 -8.95 -7.03 -18.54
CA ALA A 550 -9.61 -6.74 -17.26
C ALA A 550 -8.67 -6.05 -16.26
N HIS A 551 -7.42 -6.51 -16.12
CA HIS A 551 -6.56 -6.08 -15.00
C HIS A 551 -5.29 -5.33 -15.40
N GLN A 552 -4.61 -5.71 -16.48
CA GLN A 552 -3.29 -5.19 -16.84
C GLN A 552 -3.35 -4.08 -17.90
N ALA A 553 -4.26 -4.19 -18.88
CA ALA A 553 -4.37 -3.19 -19.94
C ALA A 553 -4.85 -1.84 -19.38
N PRO A 554 -4.25 -0.71 -19.79
CA PRO A 554 -4.69 0.62 -19.38
C PRO A 554 -6.02 1.02 -20.05
N SER A 555 -6.27 0.55 -21.26
CA SER A 555 -7.49 0.79 -22.05
C SER A 555 -7.81 -0.42 -22.92
N VAL A 556 -9.04 -0.49 -23.43
CA VAL A 556 -9.51 -1.58 -24.30
C VAL A 556 -9.82 -1.00 -25.69
N PRO A 557 -9.10 -1.42 -26.76
CA PRO A 557 -9.36 -0.93 -28.12
C PRO A 557 -10.78 -1.29 -28.61
N SER A 558 -11.40 -0.40 -29.39
CA SER A 558 -12.77 -0.56 -29.90
C SER A 558 -13.00 -1.86 -30.68
N GLU A 559 -11.98 -2.32 -31.39
CA GLU A 559 -12.02 -3.52 -32.21
C GLU A 559 -12.06 -4.79 -31.35
N ILE A 560 -11.42 -4.75 -30.17
CA ILE A 560 -11.48 -5.82 -29.17
C ILE A 560 -12.86 -5.83 -28.51
N VAL A 561 -13.41 -4.64 -28.22
CA VAL A 561 -14.78 -4.48 -27.70
C VAL A 561 -15.81 -5.04 -28.68
N ASP A 562 -15.63 -4.82 -29.98
CA ASP A 562 -16.50 -5.37 -31.02
C ASP A 562 -16.47 -6.89 -31.07
N CYS A 563 -15.31 -7.52 -30.85
CA CYS A 563 -15.18 -8.97 -30.75
C CYS A 563 -15.95 -9.56 -29.55
N LEU A 564 -16.20 -8.78 -28.49
CA LEU A 564 -16.96 -9.21 -27.32
C LEU A 564 -18.47 -9.18 -27.54
N ARG A 565 -18.96 -8.41 -28.53
CA ARG A 565 -20.40 -8.23 -28.79
C ARG A 565 -21.14 -9.56 -28.92
N ASP A 566 -20.66 -10.39 -29.84
CA ASP A 566 -21.28 -11.68 -30.17
C ASP A 566 -20.84 -12.75 -29.16
N ALA A 567 -19.57 -12.71 -28.73
CA ALA A 567 -19.00 -13.70 -27.82
C ALA A 567 -19.62 -13.66 -26.41
N ALA A 568 -20.05 -12.49 -25.94
CA ALA A 568 -20.67 -12.30 -24.62
C ALA A 568 -22.21 -12.26 -24.66
N THR A 569 -22.82 -12.66 -25.79
CA THR A 569 -24.28 -12.76 -25.94
C THR A 569 -24.68 -14.23 -26.18
N PRO A 570 -25.30 -14.93 -25.20
CA PRO A 570 -25.75 -14.43 -23.90
C PRO A 570 -24.59 -14.25 -22.90
N LEU A 571 -24.86 -13.52 -21.80
CA LEU A 571 -23.89 -13.28 -20.73
C LEU A 571 -23.33 -14.61 -20.16
N PRO A 572 -22.03 -14.66 -19.81
CA PRO A 572 -21.43 -15.86 -19.23
C PRO A 572 -22.16 -16.37 -17.98
N SER A 573 -22.33 -17.69 -17.90
CA SER A 573 -22.88 -18.35 -16.71
C SER A 573 -21.86 -18.44 -15.57
N ASP A 574 -20.57 -18.53 -15.88
CA ASP A 574 -19.49 -18.53 -14.90
C ASP A 574 -19.30 -17.13 -14.29
N GLU A 575 -19.28 -17.06 -12.96
CA GLU A 575 -19.19 -15.79 -12.22
C GLU A 575 -17.82 -15.11 -12.37
N ASN A 576 -16.73 -15.86 -12.55
CA ASN A 576 -15.41 -15.27 -12.78
C ASN A 576 -15.31 -14.66 -14.17
N LEU A 577 -15.80 -15.35 -15.20
CA LEU A 577 -15.83 -14.84 -16.57
C LEU A 577 -16.72 -13.60 -16.70
N LEU A 578 -17.88 -13.59 -16.03
CA LEU A 578 -18.73 -12.41 -15.96
C LEU A 578 -18.01 -11.24 -15.26
N GLY A 579 -17.26 -11.51 -14.18
CA GLY A 579 -16.43 -10.52 -13.50
C GLY A 579 -15.36 -9.90 -14.41
N LEU A 580 -14.66 -10.71 -15.21
CA LEU A 580 -13.68 -10.22 -16.19
C LEU A 580 -14.34 -9.33 -17.25
N LEU A 581 -15.51 -9.73 -17.77
CA LEU A 581 -16.27 -8.94 -18.74
C LEU A 581 -16.67 -7.57 -18.16
N ILE A 582 -17.15 -7.53 -16.92
CA ILE A 582 -17.50 -6.27 -16.23
C ILE A 582 -16.27 -5.39 -16.08
N ALA A 583 -15.15 -5.94 -15.62
CA ALA A 583 -13.90 -5.18 -15.47
C ALA A 583 -13.39 -4.60 -16.79
N ILE A 584 -13.59 -5.32 -17.91
CA ILE A 584 -13.32 -4.80 -19.26
C ILE A 584 -14.26 -3.65 -19.59
N PHE A 585 -15.57 -3.78 -19.37
CA PHE A 585 -16.55 -2.72 -19.64
C PHE A 585 -16.36 -1.46 -18.79
N VAL A 586 -15.81 -1.57 -17.59
CA VAL A 586 -15.43 -0.40 -16.78
C VAL A 586 -14.35 0.45 -17.47
N LYS A 587 -13.47 -0.18 -18.26
CA LYS A 587 -12.34 0.47 -18.96
C LYS A 587 -12.62 0.79 -20.44
N ALA A 588 -13.70 0.25 -21.00
CA ALA A 588 -14.00 0.33 -22.43
C ALA A 588 -15.02 1.44 -22.73
N GLU A 589 -14.88 2.09 -23.88
CA GLU A 589 -15.94 2.93 -24.45
C GLU A 589 -16.85 2.07 -25.33
N LEU A 590 -18.09 1.88 -24.89
CA LEU A 590 -19.10 1.08 -25.59
C LEU A 590 -19.94 1.97 -26.50
N PRO A 591 -20.12 1.61 -27.80
CA PRO A 591 -21.09 2.31 -28.66
C PRO A 591 -22.52 2.23 -28.08
N ASP A 592 -23.31 3.31 -28.21
CA ASP A 592 -24.67 3.40 -27.63
C ASP A 592 -25.57 2.20 -27.93
N ALA A 593 -25.51 1.69 -29.16
CA ALA A 593 -26.29 0.51 -29.58
C ALA A 593 -25.87 -0.76 -28.82
N MET A 594 -24.58 -0.94 -28.56
CA MET A 594 -24.05 -2.08 -27.80
C MET A 594 -24.34 -1.91 -26.30
N ALA A 595 -24.16 -0.70 -25.77
CA ALA A 595 -24.47 -0.35 -24.39
C ALA A 595 -25.95 -0.66 -24.05
N GLY A 596 -26.88 -0.30 -24.96
CA GLY A 596 -28.29 -0.64 -24.81
C GLY A 596 -28.56 -2.14 -24.72
N VAL A 597 -27.98 -2.93 -25.63
CA VAL A 597 -28.15 -4.40 -25.64
C VAL A 597 -27.64 -5.05 -24.35
N PHE A 598 -26.42 -4.70 -23.90
CA PHE A 598 -25.89 -5.26 -22.66
C PHE A 598 -26.64 -4.75 -21.42
N SER A 599 -27.13 -3.51 -21.42
CA SER A 599 -27.98 -3.00 -20.33
C SER A 599 -29.24 -3.87 -20.18
N ASP A 600 -29.92 -4.19 -21.27
CA ASP A 600 -31.10 -5.06 -21.25
C ASP A 600 -30.77 -6.48 -20.78
N LEU A 601 -29.64 -7.04 -21.23
CA LEU A 601 -29.17 -8.36 -20.81
C LEU A 601 -28.85 -8.40 -19.30
N PHE A 602 -28.17 -7.39 -18.76
CA PHE A 602 -27.89 -7.30 -17.33
C PHE A 602 -29.15 -7.08 -16.49
N GLU A 603 -30.11 -6.29 -16.97
CA GLU A 603 -31.42 -6.10 -16.31
C GLU A 603 -32.22 -7.41 -16.20
N GLN A 604 -32.26 -8.17 -17.29
CA GLN A 604 -32.91 -9.48 -17.32
C GLN A 604 -32.19 -10.47 -16.40
N ALA A 605 -30.86 -10.58 -16.51
CA ALA A 605 -30.05 -11.47 -15.69
C ALA A 605 -30.10 -11.11 -14.20
N PHE A 606 -30.18 -9.82 -13.86
CA PHE A 606 -30.39 -9.35 -12.50
C PHE A 606 -31.71 -9.88 -11.94
N SER A 607 -32.79 -9.73 -12.70
CA SER A 607 -34.13 -10.10 -12.26
C SER A 607 -34.22 -11.61 -12.00
N ASP A 608 -33.63 -12.42 -12.88
CA ASP A 608 -33.56 -13.87 -12.72
C ASP A 608 -32.70 -14.26 -11.49
N ALA A 609 -31.51 -13.67 -11.35
CA ALA A 609 -30.59 -13.97 -10.25
C ALA A 609 -31.15 -13.57 -8.87
N PHE A 610 -31.83 -12.42 -8.80
CA PHE A 610 -32.45 -11.95 -7.57
C PHE A 610 -33.62 -12.86 -7.15
N LEU A 611 -34.47 -13.27 -8.10
CA LEU A 611 -35.57 -14.21 -7.86
C LEU A 611 -35.06 -15.60 -7.45
N SER A 612 -33.94 -16.05 -8.01
CA SER A 612 -33.30 -17.31 -7.63
C SER A 612 -32.41 -17.20 -6.38
N THR A 613 -32.41 -16.07 -5.68
CA THR A 613 -31.59 -15.79 -4.49
C THR A 613 -30.07 -15.90 -4.70
N ASN A 614 -29.58 -15.83 -5.94
CA ASN A 614 -28.16 -15.70 -6.23
C ASN A 614 -27.75 -14.22 -6.18
N TYR A 615 -27.54 -13.72 -4.96
CA TYR A 615 -27.21 -12.31 -4.74
C TYR A 615 -25.83 -11.91 -5.26
N THR A 616 -24.88 -12.85 -5.34
CA THR A 616 -23.56 -12.62 -5.95
C THR A 616 -23.72 -12.28 -7.42
N ARG A 617 -24.44 -13.11 -8.18
CA ARG A 617 -24.73 -12.84 -9.60
C ARG A 617 -25.59 -11.59 -9.79
N ALA A 618 -26.58 -11.36 -8.92
CA ALA A 618 -27.37 -10.12 -8.95
C ALA A 618 -26.47 -8.87 -8.73
N ALA A 619 -25.54 -8.91 -7.79
CA ALA A 619 -24.57 -7.85 -7.57
C ALA A 619 -23.66 -7.66 -8.79
N GLN A 620 -23.14 -8.72 -9.40
CA GLN A 620 -22.38 -8.63 -10.66
C GLN A 620 -23.17 -7.95 -11.77
N CYS A 621 -24.47 -8.24 -11.89
CA CYS A 621 -25.33 -7.57 -12.88
C CYS A 621 -25.47 -6.06 -12.61
N ILE A 622 -25.59 -5.65 -11.34
CA ILE A 622 -25.50 -4.22 -10.97
C ILE A 622 -24.14 -3.64 -11.35
N GLY A 623 -23.05 -4.38 -11.11
CA GLY A 623 -21.70 -3.96 -11.53
C GLY A 623 -21.60 -3.70 -13.03
N GLY A 624 -22.15 -4.60 -13.85
CA GLY A 624 -22.26 -4.43 -15.30
C GLY A 624 -23.09 -3.21 -15.70
N LEU A 625 -24.26 -3.02 -15.08
CA LEU A 625 -25.07 -1.82 -15.30
C LEU A 625 -24.31 -0.54 -14.92
N LEU A 626 -23.65 -0.51 -13.76
CA LEU A 626 -22.87 0.66 -13.33
C LEU A 626 -21.71 0.99 -14.29
N ALA A 627 -21.08 -0.04 -14.86
CA ALA A 627 -20.00 0.11 -15.83
C ALA A 627 -20.49 0.74 -17.15
N ILE A 628 -21.66 0.30 -17.64
CA ILE A 628 -22.23 0.70 -18.93
C ILE A 628 -23.06 1.99 -18.83
N ASN A 629 -23.99 2.02 -17.88
CA ASN A 629 -24.91 3.11 -17.61
C ASN A 629 -25.13 3.26 -16.11
N THR A 630 -24.36 4.15 -15.50
CA THR A 630 -24.37 4.41 -14.05
C THR A 630 -25.78 4.72 -13.52
N SER A 631 -26.58 5.51 -14.25
CA SER A 631 -27.94 5.86 -13.84
C SER A 631 -28.90 4.66 -13.81
N ALA A 632 -28.75 3.72 -14.75
CA ALA A 632 -29.54 2.49 -14.79
C ALA A 632 -29.20 1.58 -13.60
N GLY A 633 -27.90 1.42 -13.30
CA GLY A 633 -27.44 0.62 -12.16
C GLY A 633 -27.98 1.12 -10.81
N ILE A 634 -27.97 2.44 -10.59
CA ILE A 634 -28.51 3.06 -9.36
C ILE A 634 -30.02 2.88 -9.29
N SER A 635 -30.71 3.20 -10.39
CA SER A 635 -32.17 3.10 -10.49
C SER A 635 -32.63 1.66 -10.24
N ARG A 636 -31.87 0.66 -10.70
CA ARG A 636 -32.24 -0.75 -10.56
C ARG A 636 -32.16 -1.28 -9.13
N MET A 637 -31.25 -0.73 -8.32
CA MET A 637 -31.13 -1.10 -6.91
C MET A 637 -32.28 -0.53 -6.05
N GLN A 638 -32.87 0.60 -6.45
CA GLN A 638 -33.85 1.33 -5.63
C GLN A 638 -35.09 0.50 -5.22
N PRO A 639 -35.76 -0.25 -6.12
CA PRO A 639 -36.88 -1.11 -5.74
C PRO A 639 -36.51 -2.19 -4.72
N VAL A 640 -35.25 -2.66 -4.70
CA VAL A 640 -34.80 -3.65 -3.72
C VAL A 640 -34.81 -3.05 -2.31
N TRP A 641 -34.33 -1.81 -2.16
CA TRP A 641 -34.28 -1.12 -0.87
C TRP A 641 -35.66 -0.74 -0.34
N SER A 642 -36.64 -0.54 -1.22
CA SER A 642 -38.03 -0.27 -0.86
C SER A 642 -38.79 -1.56 -0.53
N ASP A 643 -38.85 -2.51 -1.47
CA ASP A 643 -39.90 -3.52 -1.51
C ASP A 643 -39.46 -4.90 -1.00
N ALA A 644 -38.15 -5.20 -0.98
CA ALA A 644 -37.66 -6.52 -0.57
C ALA A 644 -37.80 -6.75 0.95
N SER A 645 -37.71 -8.02 1.37
CA SER A 645 -37.70 -8.35 2.80
C SER A 645 -36.39 -7.90 3.47
N ALA A 646 -36.38 -7.81 4.80
CA ALA A 646 -35.17 -7.44 5.56
C ALA A 646 -33.99 -8.37 5.28
N ASP A 647 -34.22 -9.69 5.24
CA ASP A 647 -33.17 -10.68 4.96
C ASP A 647 -32.62 -10.55 3.53
N GLN A 648 -33.50 -10.28 2.56
CA GLN A 648 -33.09 -10.04 1.17
C GLN A 648 -32.24 -8.76 1.06
N LYS A 649 -32.62 -7.69 1.77
CA LYS A 649 -31.85 -6.44 1.80
C LYS A 649 -30.45 -6.64 2.39
N ILE A 650 -30.33 -7.39 3.48
CA ILE A 650 -29.03 -7.70 4.12
C ILE A 650 -28.15 -8.54 3.20
N ALA A 651 -28.69 -9.63 2.63
CA ALA A 651 -27.93 -10.52 1.75
C ALA A 651 -27.48 -9.80 0.47
N PHE A 652 -28.38 -9.02 -0.14
CA PHE A 652 -28.06 -8.25 -1.33
C PHE A 652 -27.08 -7.11 -1.05
N ALA A 653 -27.22 -6.38 0.07
CA ALA A 653 -26.24 -5.38 0.47
C ALA A 653 -24.85 -6.02 0.69
N THR A 654 -24.78 -7.14 1.41
CA THR A 654 -23.51 -7.86 1.62
C THR A 654 -22.84 -8.22 0.29
N ALA A 655 -23.61 -8.73 -0.68
CA ALA A 655 -23.10 -9.04 -2.01
C ALA A 655 -22.67 -7.77 -2.79
N VAL A 656 -23.49 -6.71 -2.81
CA VAL A 656 -23.18 -5.46 -3.53
C VAL A 656 -21.88 -4.84 -3.02
N PHE A 657 -21.76 -4.63 -1.71
CA PHE A 657 -20.55 -4.02 -1.16
C PHE A 657 -19.32 -4.93 -1.27
N GLY A 658 -19.49 -6.25 -1.06
CA GLY A 658 -18.37 -7.20 -1.08
C GLY A 658 -17.87 -7.54 -2.48
N VAL A 659 -18.74 -7.62 -3.48
CA VAL A 659 -18.38 -7.98 -4.86
C VAL A 659 -17.97 -6.75 -5.68
N LEU A 660 -18.68 -5.63 -5.52
CA LEU A 660 -18.46 -4.46 -6.39
C LEU A 660 -17.41 -3.50 -5.86
N PHE A 661 -17.36 -3.29 -4.54
CA PHE A 661 -16.64 -2.15 -3.95
C PHE A 661 -15.49 -2.56 -3.00
N ASP A 662 -15.22 -3.85 -2.79
CA ASP A 662 -14.11 -4.28 -1.94
C ASP A 662 -12.75 -3.83 -2.50
N ASN A 663 -12.19 -2.77 -1.91
CA ASN A 663 -10.93 -2.19 -2.35
C ASN A 663 -9.69 -3.04 -2.00
N ARG A 664 -9.78 -4.00 -1.08
CA ARG A 664 -8.64 -4.83 -0.66
C ARG A 664 -8.45 -6.03 -1.58
N HIS A 665 -9.54 -6.53 -2.15
CA HIS A 665 -9.53 -7.73 -2.99
C HIS A 665 -9.95 -7.47 -4.44
N GLY A 666 -10.03 -6.20 -4.87
CA GLY A 666 -10.22 -5.83 -6.27
C GLY A 666 -11.68 -5.91 -6.74
N GLY A 667 -12.58 -5.22 -6.05
CA GLY A 667 -14.00 -5.14 -6.39
C GLY A 667 -14.25 -4.73 -7.85
N LEU A 668 -15.27 -5.34 -8.47
CA LEU A 668 -15.50 -5.29 -9.92
C LEU A 668 -15.81 -3.89 -10.47
N ALA A 669 -16.38 -3.00 -9.65
CA ALA A 669 -16.88 -1.70 -10.07
C ALA A 669 -16.39 -0.55 -9.17
N LEU A 670 -15.23 -0.72 -8.52
CA LEU A 670 -14.67 0.28 -7.61
C LEU A 670 -14.51 1.66 -8.28
N ASN A 671 -14.01 1.69 -9.51
CA ASN A 671 -13.82 2.93 -10.28
C ASN A 671 -15.13 3.63 -10.64
N CYS A 672 -16.27 2.91 -10.64
CA CYS A 672 -17.57 3.52 -10.89
C CYS A 672 -17.99 4.46 -9.75
N LEU A 673 -17.45 4.30 -8.53
CA LEU A 673 -17.71 5.22 -7.41
C LEU A 673 -17.30 6.66 -7.76
N ASN A 674 -16.25 6.85 -8.56
CA ASN A 674 -15.81 8.18 -8.99
C ASN A 674 -16.84 8.88 -9.91
N LYS A 675 -17.70 8.12 -10.59
CA LYS A 675 -18.74 8.66 -11.48
C LYS A 675 -20.00 9.08 -10.72
N LEU A 676 -20.16 8.63 -9.47
CA LEU A 676 -21.31 8.96 -8.64
C LEU A 676 -21.22 10.38 -8.08
N SER A 677 -22.38 11.02 -7.95
CA SER A 677 -22.54 12.31 -7.25
C SER A 677 -22.34 12.13 -5.74
N PRO A 678 -22.00 13.20 -4.99
CA PRO A 678 -21.89 13.12 -3.54
C PRO A 678 -23.16 12.61 -2.85
N SER A 679 -24.34 12.98 -3.34
CA SER A 679 -25.60 12.54 -2.76
C SER A 679 -25.88 11.04 -2.99
N GLU A 680 -25.54 10.52 -4.18
CA GLU A 680 -25.64 9.09 -4.47
C GLU A 680 -24.67 8.26 -3.61
N LEU A 681 -23.43 8.73 -3.43
CA LEU A 681 -22.45 8.10 -2.55
C LEU A 681 -22.91 8.11 -1.09
N ALA A 682 -23.46 9.24 -0.61
CA ALA A 682 -23.99 9.34 0.75
C ALA A 682 -25.22 8.42 0.96
N SER A 683 -26.10 8.33 -0.04
CA SER A 683 -27.23 7.38 -0.03
C SER A 683 -26.73 5.93 0.05
N LEU A 684 -25.78 5.56 -0.79
CA LEU A 684 -25.17 4.22 -0.77
C LEU A 684 -24.49 3.93 0.57
N TYR A 685 -23.77 4.89 1.14
CA TYR A 685 -23.16 4.74 2.47
C TYR A 685 -24.21 4.52 3.57
N ARG A 686 -25.34 5.25 3.54
CA ARG A 686 -26.46 5.05 4.48
C ARG A 686 -27.09 3.65 4.32
N ILE A 687 -27.23 3.17 3.09
CA ILE A 687 -27.70 1.79 2.81
C ILE A 687 -26.73 0.77 3.42
N GLY A 688 -25.43 0.92 3.17
CA GLY A 688 -24.41 0.04 3.71
C GLY A 688 -24.40 0.03 5.24
N ARG A 689 -24.47 1.21 5.87
CA ARG A 689 -24.56 1.35 7.33
C ARG A 689 -25.80 0.66 7.93
N THR A 690 -26.89 0.61 7.17
CA THR A 690 -28.16 0.03 7.64
C THR A 690 -28.19 -1.49 7.48
N PHE A 691 -27.68 -2.01 6.36
CA PHE A 691 -27.90 -3.41 5.96
C PHE A 691 -26.65 -4.27 5.92
N VAL A 692 -25.44 -3.70 5.85
CA VAL A 692 -24.20 -4.48 5.96
C VAL A 692 -24.00 -4.83 7.44
N PRO A 693 -23.91 -6.13 7.79
CA PRO A 693 -23.70 -6.53 9.17
C PRO A 693 -22.40 -5.94 9.73
N ASN A 694 -22.51 -5.18 10.82
CA ASN A 694 -21.33 -4.72 11.52
C ASN A 694 -20.77 -5.87 12.36
N ARG A 695 -19.59 -6.36 11.98
CA ARG A 695 -18.79 -7.30 12.75
C ARG A 695 -17.49 -6.62 13.14
N GLU A 696 -17.16 -6.63 14.43
CA GLU A 696 -15.83 -6.21 14.85
C GLU A 696 -14.81 -7.22 14.31
N PRO A 697 -13.68 -6.77 13.73
CA PRO A 697 -12.62 -7.68 13.33
C PRO A 697 -12.13 -8.46 14.56
N GLU A 698 -12.41 -9.76 14.60
CA GLU A 698 -11.87 -10.67 15.60
C GLU A 698 -10.37 -10.86 15.31
N PHE A 699 -9.55 -9.93 15.79
CA PHE A 699 -8.11 -9.97 15.61
C PHE A 699 -7.54 -11.24 16.25
N GLY A 700 -7.17 -12.21 15.41
CA GLY A 700 -6.25 -13.24 15.79
C GLY A 700 -6.62 -14.69 15.55
N VAL A 701 -7.85 -15.03 15.24
CA VAL A 701 -8.06 -16.35 14.63
C VAL A 701 -7.60 -16.20 13.18
N ALA A 702 -6.72 -17.08 12.69
CA ALA A 702 -6.49 -17.21 11.26
C ALA A 702 -7.79 -17.74 10.65
N ARG A 703 -8.76 -16.85 10.48
CA ARG A 703 -10.06 -17.10 9.85
C ARG A 703 -9.94 -16.58 8.43
N SER A 704 -10.48 -17.35 7.49
CA SER A 704 -10.64 -16.89 6.11
C SER A 704 -11.54 -15.65 6.10
N VAL A 705 -11.07 -14.57 5.45
CA VAL A 705 -11.89 -13.39 5.12
C VAL A 705 -13.19 -13.88 4.49
N ASP A 706 -14.32 -13.53 5.08
CA ASP A 706 -15.63 -13.91 4.57
C ASP A 706 -16.34 -12.76 3.85
N GLU A 707 -17.55 -13.02 3.35
CA GLU A 707 -18.34 -12.07 2.56
C GLU A 707 -18.69 -10.80 3.35
N ILE A 708 -18.84 -10.89 4.67
CA ILE A 708 -19.15 -9.74 5.53
C ILE A 708 -17.91 -8.85 5.67
N ASP A 709 -16.74 -9.45 5.86
CA ASP A 709 -15.47 -8.70 5.92
C ASP A 709 -15.24 -7.92 4.61
N ARG A 710 -15.51 -8.55 3.47
CA ARG A 710 -15.44 -7.90 2.14
C ARG A 710 -16.47 -6.78 1.99
N ALA A 711 -17.71 -7.00 2.43
CA ALA A 711 -18.77 -6.00 2.39
C ALA A 711 -18.43 -4.78 3.26
N GLN A 712 -17.83 -4.98 4.44
CA GLN A 712 -17.35 -3.87 5.27
C GLN A 712 -16.19 -3.11 4.60
N CYS A 713 -15.27 -3.81 3.92
CA CYS A 713 -14.23 -3.15 3.12
C CYS A 713 -14.85 -2.30 2.01
N GLY A 714 -15.85 -2.82 1.30
CA GLY A 714 -16.56 -2.07 0.27
C GLY A 714 -17.38 -0.91 0.80
N HIS A 715 -18.03 -1.05 1.95
CA HIS A 715 -18.75 0.04 2.62
C HIS A 715 -17.80 1.20 2.98
N ASN A 716 -16.61 0.88 3.48
CA ASN A 716 -15.56 1.86 3.74
C ASN A 716 -15.02 2.51 2.46
N ALA A 717 -14.94 1.77 1.35
CA ALA A 717 -14.52 2.31 0.06
C ALA A 717 -15.52 3.35 -0.49
N VAL A 718 -16.82 3.12 -0.32
CA VAL A 718 -17.86 4.11 -0.67
C VAL A 718 -17.71 5.40 0.15
N LEU A 719 -17.43 5.27 1.45
CA LEU A 719 -17.16 6.43 2.31
C LEU A 719 -15.89 7.18 1.89
N ALA A 720 -14.82 6.45 1.57
CA ALA A 720 -13.57 7.04 1.08
C ALA A 720 -13.81 7.82 -0.21
N ALA A 721 -14.54 7.25 -1.18
CA ALA A 721 -14.91 7.94 -2.41
C ALA A 721 -15.71 9.23 -2.15
N LEU A 722 -16.64 9.24 -1.18
CA LEU A 722 -17.37 10.45 -0.79
C LEU A 722 -16.44 11.52 -0.19
N ILE A 723 -15.51 11.13 0.68
CA ILE A 723 -14.58 12.06 1.34
C ILE A 723 -13.56 12.62 0.34
N GLU A 724 -13.16 11.83 -0.66
CA GLU A 724 -12.23 12.25 -1.72
C GLU A 724 -12.86 13.25 -2.71
N LYS A 725 -14.20 13.32 -2.81
CA LYS A 725 -14.88 14.36 -3.59
C LYS A 725 -14.58 15.74 -2.99
N THR A 726 -14.33 16.71 -3.86
CA THR A 726 -14.13 18.12 -3.51
C THR A 726 -15.42 18.91 -3.66
N GLY A 727 -15.62 19.95 -2.85
CA GLY A 727 -16.70 20.93 -3.01
C GLY A 727 -17.75 20.90 -1.89
N ALA A 728 -18.59 21.93 -1.89
CA ALA A 728 -19.57 22.19 -0.83
C ALA A 728 -20.61 21.07 -0.67
N ASP A 729 -21.01 20.42 -1.76
CA ASP A 729 -22.03 19.36 -1.72
C ASP A 729 -21.50 18.09 -1.04
N ALA A 730 -20.25 17.70 -1.34
CA ALA A 730 -19.59 16.59 -0.66
C ALA A 730 -19.38 16.88 0.83
N TYR A 731 -18.93 18.09 1.16
CA TYR A 731 -18.83 18.56 2.54
C TYR A 731 -20.18 18.47 3.27
N ALA A 732 -21.25 18.98 2.65
CA ALA A 732 -22.59 18.99 3.25
C ALA A 732 -23.12 17.57 3.49
N GLU A 733 -22.92 16.65 2.54
CA GLU A 733 -23.31 15.25 2.71
C GLU A 733 -22.53 14.57 3.83
N VAL A 734 -21.21 14.76 3.93
CA VAL A 734 -20.39 14.20 5.04
C VAL A 734 -20.81 14.77 6.38
N CYS A 735 -21.10 16.07 6.48
CA CYS A 735 -21.71 16.67 7.67
C CYS A 735 -23.07 16.02 8.00
N GLY A 736 -23.90 15.79 6.98
CA GLY A 736 -25.20 15.15 7.12
C GLY A 736 -25.16 13.67 7.55
N LEU A 737 -24.00 13.01 7.48
CA LEU A 737 -23.80 11.65 8.00
C LEU A 737 -23.57 11.61 9.52
N ALA A 738 -23.34 12.75 10.16
CA ALA A 738 -23.08 12.87 11.58
C ALA A 738 -24.37 12.71 12.41
N THR A 739 -24.64 11.49 12.92
CA THR A 739 -25.92 11.19 13.61
C THR A 739 -25.80 10.74 15.08
N ASN A 740 -24.58 10.52 15.62
CA ASN A 740 -24.15 10.26 17.02
C ASN A 740 -22.66 9.81 16.99
N SER A 741 -21.93 9.69 18.13
CA SER A 741 -20.49 9.29 18.37
C SER A 741 -19.45 9.30 17.23
N GLU A 742 -19.77 8.75 16.06
CA GLU A 742 -19.21 9.05 14.74
C GLU A 742 -19.28 10.54 14.36
N GLU A 743 -20.10 11.34 15.04
CA GLU A 743 -20.19 12.80 14.91
C GLU A 743 -18.80 13.43 14.96
N SER A 744 -17.94 12.99 15.89
CA SER A 744 -16.57 13.48 15.95
C SER A 744 -15.70 13.01 14.77
N TRP A 745 -15.95 11.85 14.18
CA TRP A 745 -15.16 11.35 13.05
C TRP A 745 -15.59 11.99 11.72
N CYS A 746 -16.89 12.03 11.42
CA CYS A 746 -17.42 12.66 10.20
C CYS A 746 -17.12 14.15 10.19
N LEU A 747 -17.28 14.86 11.32
CA LEU A 747 -16.93 16.28 11.40
C LEU A 747 -15.43 16.53 11.29
N ARG A 748 -14.57 15.66 11.85
CA ARG A 748 -13.11 15.74 11.61
C ARG A 748 -12.79 15.57 10.13
N ARG A 749 -13.39 14.59 9.45
CA ARG A 749 -13.21 14.40 8.01
C ARG A 749 -13.74 15.58 7.21
N ALA A 750 -14.90 16.12 7.56
CA ALA A 750 -15.45 17.32 6.93
C ALA A 750 -14.52 18.54 7.12
N LYS A 751 -13.90 18.71 8.31
CA LYS A 751 -12.88 19.72 8.55
C LYS A 751 -11.66 19.51 7.65
N SER A 752 -11.13 18.29 7.57
CA SER A 752 -10.01 17.98 6.66
C SER A 752 -10.38 18.20 5.19
N MET A 753 -11.63 17.97 4.79
CA MET A 753 -12.13 18.30 3.45
C MET A 753 -12.12 19.81 3.23
N LEU A 754 -12.58 20.62 4.19
CA LEU A 754 -12.49 22.08 4.08
C LEU A 754 -11.05 22.56 3.97
N GLU A 755 -10.13 22.02 4.78
CA GLU A 755 -8.71 22.38 4.74
C GLU A 755 -8.12 22.07 3.35
N ARG A 756 -8.32 20.84 2.86
CA ARG A 756 -7.90 20.39 1.52
C ARG A 756 -8.52 21.24 0.41
N ASP A 757 -9.82 21.47 0.46
CA ASP A 757 -10.55 22.19 -0.59
C ASP A 757 -10.25 23.70 -0.56
N SER A 758 -9.80 24.22 0.60
CA SER A 758 -9.33 25.61 0.75
C SER A 758 -7.87 25.79 0.33
N GLU A 759 -7.11 24.69 0.23
CA GLU A 759 -5.70 24.74 -0.17
C GLU A 759 -5.59 25.14 -1.64
N ARG A 760 -4.76 26.15 -1.90
CA ARG A 760 -4.53 26.61 -3.28
C ARG A 760 -3.67 25.58 -3.99
N ALA A 761 -4.10 25.16 -5.18
CA ALA A 761 -3.28 24.32 -6.04
C ALA A 761 -1.88 24.95 -6.24
N ALA A 762 -0.84 24.15 -6.01
CA ALA A 762 0.55 24.58 -6.10
C ALA A 762 0.85 25.24 -7.45
N TRP A 763 1.65 26.31 -7.42
CA TRP A 763 2.09 26.97 -8.65
C TRP A 763 3.23 26.16 -9.28
N ASN A 764 3.21 26.03 -10.60
CA ASN A 764 4.36 25.51 -11.35
C ASN A 764 5.39 26.65 -11.60
N GLU A 765 6.59 26.29 -12.03
CA GLU A 765 7.69 27.25 -12.25
C GLU A 765 7.31 28.37 -13.24
N ALA A 766 6.57 28.05 -14.31
CA ALA A 766 6.14 29.03 -15.30
C ALA A 766 5.09 30.01 -14.74
N GLU A 767 4.20 29.54 -13.86
CA GLU A 767 3.20 30.36 -13.18
C GLU A 767 3.84 31.33 -12.17
N VAL A 768 4.89 30.90 -11.47
CA VAL A 768 5.67 31.77 -10.57
C VAL A 768 6.32 32.90 -11.38
N LEU A 769 6.96 32.59 -12.50
CA LEU A 769 7.57 33.58 -13.39
C LEU A 769 6.53 34.54 -14.00
N SER A 770 5.36 34.01 -14.39
CA SER A 770 4.27 34.83 -14.93
C SER A 770 3.71 35.79 -13.87
N PHE A 771 3.57 35.32 -12.63
CA PHE A 771 3.17 36.15 -11.50
C PHE A 771 4.21 37.24 -11.20
N GLU A 772 5.50 36.94 -11.22
CA GLU A 772 6.57 37.93 -11.02
C GLU A 772 6.51 39.06 -12.06
N GLN A 773 6.17 38.74 -13.30
CA GLN A 773 6.11 39.71 -14.41
C GLN A 773 4.81 40.51 -14.44
N ALA A 774 3.67 39.85 -14.22
CA ALA A 774 2.34 40.44 -14.42
C ALA A 774 1.59 40.74 -13.11
N PHE A 775 2.16 40.40 -11.95
CA PHE A 775 1.54 40.48 -10.61
C PHE A 775 0.13 39.90 -10.52
N THR A 776 -0.19 38.95 -11.41
CA THR A 776 -1.50 38.34 -11.52
C THR A 776 -1.40 36.86 -11.18
N ALA A 777 -2.17 36.43 -10.18
CA ALA A 777 -2.15 35.03 -9.75
C ALA A 777 -2.75 34.11 -10.84
N PRO A 778 -2.23 32.89 -11.01
CA PRO A 778 -2.78 31.95 -11.99
C PRO A 778 -4.23 31.57 -11.63
N ILE A 779 -5.08 31.51 -12.65
CA ILE A 779 -6.48 31.11 -12.53
C ILE A 779 -6.60 29.63 -12.89
N LYS A 780 -6.92 28.81 -11.90
CA LYS A 780 -7.03 27.34 -12.01
C LYS A 780 -8.44 26.83 -11.83
N ASN A 781 -9.33 27.62 -11.22
CA ASN A 781 -10.73 27.24 -11.01
C ASN A 781 -11.70 28.42 -11.17
N GLY A 782 -13.00 28.11 -11.20
CA GLY A 782 -14.05 29.12 -11.36
C GLY A 782 -14.13 30.15 -10.24
N ILE A 783 -13.74 29.80 -9.00
CA ILE A 783 -13.72 30.74 -7.86
C ILE A 783 -12.62 31.79 -8.05
N GLN A 784 -11.42 31.36 -8.48
CA GLN A 784 -10.31 32.27 -8.80
C GLN A 784 -10.65 33.16 -9.99
N LEU A 785 -11.34 32.62 -11.01
CA LEU A 785 -11.82 33.41 -12.15
C LEU A 785 -12.84 34.46 -11.70
N HIS A 786 -13.80 34.06 -10.86
CA HIS A 786 -14.78 34.98 -10.27
C HIS A 786 -14.10 36.09 -9.46
N ALA A 787 -13.10 35.76 -8.63
CA ALA A 787 -12.35 36.75 -7.89
C ALA A 787 -11.61 37.74 -8.82
N ALA A 788 -11.01 37.25 -9.91
CA ALA A 788 -10.37 38.09 -10.92
C ALA A 788 -11.38 39.01 -11.63
N VAL A 789 -12.58 38.50 -11.96
CA VAL A 789 -13.67 39.30 -12.54
C VAL A 789 -14.14 40.38 -11.56
N MET A 790 -14.32 40.06 -10.28
CA MET A 790 -14.68 41.03 -9.25
C MET A 790 -13.60 42.11 -9.07
N HIS A 791 -12.32 41.73 -9.10
CA HIS A 791 -11.21 42.69 -9.07
C HIS A 791 -11.19 43.60 -10.30
N ALA A 792 -11.50 43.06 -11.49
CA ALA A 792 -11.61 43.85 -12.71
C ALA A 792 -12.80 44.81 -12.68
N LEU A 793 -13.95 44.39 -12.15
CA LEU A 793 -15.11 45.27 -11.91
C LEU A 793 -14.79 46.38 -10.90
N GLN A 794 -14.04 46.05 -9.83
CA GLN A 794 -13.57 47.04 -8.87
C GLN A 794 -12.60 48.02 -9.52
N SER A 795 -11.65 47.54 -10.33
CA SER A 795 -10.71 48.39 -11.05
C SER A 795 -11.43 49.31 -12.05
N PHE A 796 -12.49 48.81 -12.70
CA PHE A 796 -13.36 49.61 -13.56
C PHE A 796 -14.06 50.71 -12.75
N TYR A 797 -14.63 50.39 -11.59
CA TYR A 797 -15.26 51.35 -10.69
C TYR A 797 -14.27 52.39 -10.13
N ASP A 798 -13.07 51.97 -9.74
CA ASP A 798 -12.02 52.86 -9.25
C ASP A 798 -11.52 53.79 -10.37
N GLY A 799 -11.48 53.31 -11.61
CA GLY A 799 -11.18 54.10 -12.80
C GLY A 799 -12.24 55.17 -13.10
N LEU A 800 -13.52 54.86 -12.84
CA LEU A 800 -14.61 55.85 -12.93
C LEU A 800 -14.46 56.96 -11.88
N THR A 801 -13.98 56.63 -10.68
CA THR A 801 -13.91 57.59 -9.57
C THR A 801 -12.60 58.41 -9.56
N ASN A 802 -11.50 57.88 -10.11
CA ASN A 802 -10.15 58.46 -9.92
C ASN A 802 -9.38 58.87 -11.20
N ASN A 803 -9.86 58.60 -12.43
CA ASN A 803 -9.11 58.87 -13.68
C ASN A 803 -9.89 59.71 -14.74
N ASP A 804 -9.16 60.24 -15.74
CA ASP A 804 -9.58 61.26 -16.74
C ASP A 804 -10.97 61.04 -17.41
N ALA A 805 -11.70 62.16 -17.53
CA ALA A 805 -13.06 62.49 -18.01
C ALA A 805 -13.82 61.63 -19.07
N SER A 806 -13.21 60.65 -19.74
CA SER A 806 -13.78 59.97 -20.92
C SER A 806 -14.93 59.00 -20.62
N ILE A 807 -14.84 58.21 -19.54
CA ILE A 807 -15.81 57.13 -19.25
C ILE A 807 -16.98 57.63 -18.35
N CYS A 808 -16.71 58.54 -17.41
CA CYS A 808 -17.78 59.23 -16.67
C CYS A 808 -18.71 60.00 -17.62
N GLY A 809 -18.16 60.60 -18.69
CA GLY A 809 -18.95 61.20 -19.76
C GLY A 809 -19.90 60.22 -20.45
N LEU A 810 -19.50 58.96 -20.66
CA LEU A 810 -20.37 57.90 -21.22
C LEU A 810 -21.53 57.57 -20.28
N LEU A 811 -21.26 57.32 -18.99
CA LEU A 811 -22.30 57.01 -18.00
C LEU A 811 -23.25 58.19 -17.75
N GLN A 812 -22.74 59.43 -17.78
CA GLN A 812 -23.56 60.65 -17.74
C GLN A 812 -24.37 60.87 -19.02
N THR A 813 -23.85 60.46 -20.19
CA THR A 813 -24.60 60.50 -21.45
C THR A 813 -25.76 59.50 -21.41
N PHE A 814 -25.52 58.29 -20.88
CA PHE A 814 -26.57 57.28 -20.69
C PHE A 814 -27.66 57.70 -19.68
N SER A 815 -27.30 58.48 -18.64
CA SER A 815 -28.30 58.99 -17.67
C SER A 815 -29.18 60.11 -18.25
N GLN A 816 -28.75 60.78 -19.33
CA GLN A 816 -29.43 61.91 -19.98
C GLN A 816 -30.27 61.54 -21.21
N CYS A 817 -30.16 60.32 -21.75
CA CYS A 817 -30.98 59.86 -22.88
C CYS A 817 -32.40 59.43 -22.45
N GLU A 818 -33.44 59.82 -23.22
CA GLU A 818 -34.83 59.41 -22.99
C GLU A 818 -35.06 57.90 -23.27
N GLU A 819 -34.36 57.34 -24.26
CA GLU A 819 -34.22 55.89 -24.47
C GLU A 819 -32.89 55.44 -23.86
N ARG A 820 -32.96 54.71 -22.75
CA ARG A 820 -31.79 54.24 -22.01
C ARG A 820 -31.36 52.87 -22.56
N ASP A 821 -30.19 52.82 -23.19
CA ASP A 821 -29.66 51.65 -23.91
C ASP A 821 -28.79 50.75 -23.00
N GLU A 822 -29.44 49.80 -22.30
CA GLU A 822 -28.78 48.78 -21.46
C GLU A 822 -27.79 47.92 -22.26
N ALA A 823 -28.01 47.73 -23.56
CA ALA A 823 -27.12 46.95 -24.42
C ALA A 823 -25.80 47.68 -24.70
N ALA A 824 -25.85 49.00 -24.92
CA ALA A 824 -24.65 49.81 -25.08
C ALA A 824 -23.80 49.88 -23.79
N LEU A 825 -24.46 49.97 -22.63
CA LEU A 825 -23.80 49.93 -21.32
C LEU A 825 -23.08 48.59 -21.09
N ARG A 826 -23.75 47.49 -21.42
CA ARG A 826 -23.20 46.14 -21.34
C ARG A 826 -21.97 45.96 -22.24
N ASP A 827 -22.03 46.45 -23.48
CA ASP A 827 -20.92 46.36 -24.43
C ASP A 827 -19.72 47.22 -23.98
N ALA A 828 -19.96 48.38 -23.36
CA ALA A 828 -18.90 49.23 -22.81
C ALA A 828 -18.20 48.57 -21.61
N ILE A 829 -18.96 47.97 -20.69
CA ILE A 829 -18.42 47.24 -19.54
C ILE A 829 -17.62 46.03 -20.02
N LEU A 830 -18.19 45.23 -20.93
CA LEU A 830 -17.49 44.08 -21.51
C LEU A 830 -16.18 44.50 -22.16
N SER A 831 -16.18 45.53 -23.00
CA SER A 831 -14.96 46.00 -23.68
C SER A 831 -13.88 46.42 -22.69
N ASN A 832 -14.25 47.18 -21.65
CA ASN A 832 -13.30 47.59 -20.62
C ASN A 832 -12.72 46.40 -19.84
N LEU A 833 -13.57 45.44 -19.43
CA LEU A 833 -13.14 44.25 -18.72
C LEU A 833 -12.12 43.46 -19.55
N ILE A 834 -12.37 43.28 -20.85
CA ILE A 834 -11.47 42.51 -21.73
C ILE A 834 -10.18 43.27 -22.05
N ASP A 835 -10.26 44.54 -22.45
CA ASP A 835 -9.09 45.30 -22.91
C ASP A 835 -8.02 45.44 -21.83
N ASN A 836 -8.43 45.50 -20.56
CA ASN A 836 -7.51 45.64 -19.42
C ASN A 836 -7.07 44.30 -18.81
N ASN A 837 -7.66 43.17 -19.22
CA ASN A 837 -7.41 41.86 -18.58
C ASN A 837 -7.25 40.71 -19.60
N ALA A 838 -6.87 41.00 -20.84
CA ALA A 838 -6.83 40.01 -21.93
C ALA A 838 -5.91 38.80 -21.68
N GLN A 839 -4.92 38.93 -20.80
CA GLN A 839 -4.03 37.83 -20.38
C GLN A 839 -4.65 36.92 -19.31
N VAL A 840 -5.74 37.35 -18.69
CA VAL A 840 -6.37 36.73 -17.52
C VAL A 840 -7.67 36.03 -17.94
N PHE A 841 -8.49 36.72 -18.73
CA PHE A 841 -9.74 36.19 -19.26
C PHE A 841 -10.13 36.90 -20.56
N HIS A 842 -11.02 36.25 -21.31
CA HIS A 842 -11.54 36.76 -22.58
C HIS A 842 -13.08 36.63 -22.64
N SER A 843 -13.70 37.34 -23.59
CA SER A 843 -15.14 37.20 -23.83
C SER A 843 -15.44 35.84 -24.45
N ALA A 844 -16.34 35.07 -23.82
CA ALA A 844 -16.80 33.82 -24.40
C ALA A 844 -17.85 34.12 -25.49
N ARG A 845 -17.42 34.18 -26.77
CA ARG A 845 -18.34 34.24 -27.92
C ARG A 845 -18.18 32.99 -28.78
N GLU A 846 -19.16 32.09 -28.77
CA GLU A 846 -19.30 31.05 -29.80
C GLU A 846 -20.76 30.78 -30.24
N ASN A 847 -20.86 30.14 -31.40
CA ASN A 847 -21.91 30.17 -32.42
C ASN A 847 -23.36 29.91 -31.94
N GLN A 848 -24.29 30.69 -32.51
CA GLN A 848 -25.74 30.47 -32.39
C GLN A 848 -26.14 29.07 -32.88
N VAL A 849 -26.54 28.19 -31.96
CA VAL A 849 -27.44 27.09 -32.27
C VAL A 849 -28.53 27.03 -31.20
N GLY A 850 -29.78 27.27 -31.61
CA GLY A 850 -30.99 26.78 -30.94
C GLY A 850 -31.38 27.33 -29.57
N ARG A 851 -32.37 28.25 -29.56
CA ARG A 851 -33.28 28.65 -28.45
C ARG A 851 -32.69 29.45 -27.25
N LYS A 852 -32.75 30.78 -27.43
CA LYS A 852 -33.23 31.84 -26.49
C LYS A 852 -33.21 31.55 -24.97
N LYS A 853 -32.14 31.98 -24.30
CA LYS A 853 -32.04 33.02 -23.25
C LYS A 853 -30.58 33.03 -22.76
N ARG A 854 -29.91 34.17 -22.81
CA ARG A 854 -28.46 34.32 -22.55
C ARG A 854 -28.26 35.38 -21.47
N PRO A 855 -27.30 35.21 -20.55
CA PRO A 855 -26.88 36.29 -19.66
C PRO A 855 -26.28 37.41 -20.48
N ASP A 856 -26.25 38.57 -19.83
CA ASP A 856 -25.73 39.77 -20.42
C ASP A 856 -24.25 39.66 -20.82
N ILE A 857 -23.39 39.13 -19.95
CA ILE A 857 -21.96 38.99 -20.22
C ILE A 857 -21.47 37.60 -19.80
N PHE A 858 -20.63 36.99 -20.66
CA PHE A 858 -19.85 35.80 -20.32
C PHE A 858 -18.36 36.08 -20.38
N ILE A 859 -17.68 35.78 -19.28
CA ILE A 859 -16.23 35.80 -19.16
C ILE A 859 -15.73 34.37 -19.07
N ALA A 860 -14.79 33.99 -19.94
CA ALA A 860 -14.10 32.70 -19.89
C ALA A 860 -12.62 32.92 -19.53
N GLY A 861 -12.08 32.05 -18.67
CA GLY A 861 -10.67 32.12 -18.27
C GLY A 861 -9.75 31.88 -19.45
N ALA A 862 -8.62 32.59 -19.50
CA ALA A 862 -7.65 32.44 -20.60
C ALA A 862 -6.92 31.08 -20.58
N THR A 863 -6.75 30.52 -19.39
CA THR A 863 -5.95 29.31 -19.15
C THR A 863 -6.75 28.18 -18.48
N CYS A 864 -8.06 28.31 -18.34
CA CYS A 864 -8.90 27.33 -17.66
C CYS A 864 -10.29 27.21 -18.36
N PRO A 865 -10.96 26.05 -18.24
CA PRO A 865 -12.23 25.81 -18.92
C PRO A 865 -13.43 26.49 -18.24
N PHE A 866 -13.20 27.25 -17.17
CA PHE A 866 -14.25 27.85 -16.34
C PHE A 866 -14.76 29.17 -16.89
N GLN A 867 -16.02 29.48 -16.55
CA GLN A 867 -16.70 30.68 -16.99
C GLN A 867 -17.44 31.36 -15.84
N VAL A 868 -17.58 32.68 -15.93
CA VAL A 868 -18.37 33.53 -15.03
C VAL A 868 -19.44 34.22 -15.85
N ALA A 869 -20.70 34.08 -15.43
CA ALA A 869 -21.82 34.82 -15.99
C ALA A 869 -22.01 36.13 -15.21
N ILE A 870 -22.18 37.24 -15.91
CA ILE A 870 -22.53 38.53 -15.30
C ILE A 870 -23.88 38.93 -15.86
N GLU A 871 -24.85 39.10 -14.97
CA GLU A 871 -26.15 39.69 -15.30
C GLU A 871 -26.12 41.17 -14.95
N VAL A 872 -26.42 42.04 -15.91
CA VAL A 872 -26.34 43.49 -15.72
C VAL A 872 -27.76 44.03 -15.58
N LYS A 873 -27.97 44.90 -14.59
CA LYS A 873 -29.24 45.61 -14.41
C LYS A 873 -29.00 47.06 -14.02
N GLN A 874 -29.67 47.99 -14.70
CA GLN A 874 -29.75 49.37 -14.25
C GLN A 874 -30.76 49.48 -13.11
N ALA A 875 -30.29 49.45 -11.86
CA ALA A 875 -31.11 49.26 -10.67
C ALA A 875 -32.25 50.26 -10.52
N ASP A 876 -32.07 51.51 -10.97
CA ASP A 876 -33.10 52.55 -10.88
C ASP A 876 -34.33 52.33 -11.79
N GLN A 877 -34.22 51.43 -12.78
CA GLN A 877 -35.33 51.05 -13.67
C GLN A 877 -36.21 49.91 -13.15
N TRP A 878 -35.71 49.14 -12.19
CA TRP A 878 -36.37 47.91 -11.74
C TRP A 878 -36.95 48.07 -10.33
N SER A 879 -38.01 47.32 -10.02
CA SER A 879 -38.48 47.21 -8.63
C SER A 879 -37.56 46.28 -7.83
N GLY A 880 -37.59 46.37 -6.50
CA GLY A 880 -36.81 45.45 -5.66
C GLY A 880 -37.16 43.99 -5.95
N THR A 881 -38.44 43.68 -6.13
CA THR A 881 -38.92 42.34 -6.49
C THR A 881 -38.35 41.84 -7.81
N ASP A 882 -38.24 42.70 -8.82
CA ASP A 882 -37.70 42.31 -10.13
C ASP A 882 -36.19 42.00 -10.06
N LEU A 883 -35.45 42.73 -9.21
CA LEU A 883 -34.03 42.49 -9.00
C LEU A 883 -33.78 41.16 -8.26
N PHE A 884 -34.65 40.79 -7.32
CA PHE A 884 -34.63 39.45 -6.73
C PHE A 884 -34.93 38.36 -7.78
N ALA A 885 -35.91 38.58 -8.66
CA ALA A 885 -36.19 37.64 -9.75
C ALA A 885 -35.03 37.54 -10.76
N ALA A 886 -34.32 38.64 -11.04
CA ALA A 886 -33.12 38.60 -11.88
C ALA A 886 -31.99 37.75 -11.24
N LEU A 887 -31.83 37.83 -9.92
CA LEU A 887 -30.89 36.98 -9.18
C LEU A 887 -31.30 35.50 -9.22
N GLU A 888 -32.54 35.20 -8.84
CA GLU A 888 -33.04 33.83 -8.62
C GLU A 888 -33.36 33.11 -9.93
N ASP A 889 -34.20 33.72 -10.78
CA ASP A 889 -34.74 33.05 -11.96
C ASP A 889 -33.83 33.18 -13.18
N GLN A 890 -33.08 34.27 -13.30
CA GLN A 890 -32.22 34.53 -14.47
C GLN A 890 -30.80 34.05 -14.20
N LEU A 891 -30.10 34.66 -13.24
CA LEU A 891 -28.69 34.32 -12.98
C LEU A 891 -28.53 32.87 -12.51
N VAL A 892 -29.12 32.52 -11.37
CA VAL A 892 -28.99 31.16 -10.82
C VAL A 892 -29.79 30.16 -11.63
N GLY A 893 -31.08 30.44 -11.86
CA GLY A 893 -32.03 29.52 -12.48
C GLY A 893 -31.87 29.29 -13.98
N GLN A 894 -31.05 30.07 -14.71
CA GLN A 894 -30.83 29.84 -16.15
C GLN A 894 -29.35 29.81 -16.54
N TYR A 895 -28.50 30.63 -15.93
CA TYR A 895 -27.15 30.85 -16.45
C TYR A 895 -26.08 29.99 -15.79
N LEU A 896 -26.29 29.59 -14.52
CA LEU A 896 -25.31 28.84 -13.73
C LEU A 896 -25.49 27.31 -13.74
N TYR A 897 -26.16 26.78 -14.77
CA TYR A 897 -26.38 25.33 -14.92
C TYR A 897 -25.12 24.52 -15.27
N PRO A 898 -24.29 24.92 -16.26
CA PRO A 898 -23.14 24.11 -16.65
C PRO A 898 -22.11 23.95 -15.52
N GLU A 899 -21.50 22.77 -15.41
CA GLU A 899 -20.50 22.44 -14.36
C GLU A 899 -19.30 23.41 -14.35
N ASN A 900 -18.85 23.84 -15.52
CA ASN A 900 -17.77 24.82 -15.66
C ASN A 900 -18.20 26.27 -15.43
N ARG A 901 -19.48 26.53 -15.11
CA ARG A 901 -20.06 27.87 -14.96
C ARG A 901 -20.99 27.93 -13.74
N ARG A 902 -20.39 27.72 -12.57
CA ARG A 902 -21.07 27.76 -11.26
C ARG A 902 -20.82 29.04 -10.46
N ASN A 903 -20.25 30.06 -11.10
CA ASN A 903 -19.92 31.33 -10.48
C ASN A 903 -20.53 32.48 -11.30
N GLY A 904 -21.14 33.46 -10.64
CA GLY A 904 -21.81 34.56 -11.33
C GLY A 904 -21.85 35.87 -10.56
N VAL A 905 -22.09 36.96 -11.27
CA VAL A 905 -22.17 38.31 -10.70
C VAL A 905 -23.48 38.97 -11.12
N LEU A 906 -24.25 39.48 -10.16
CA LEU A 906 -25.33 40.42 -10.45
C LEU A 906 -24.75 41.85 -10.34
N LEU A 907 -24.55 42.49 -11.49
CA LEU A 907 -23.99 43.84 -11.59
C LEU A 907 -25.13 44.86 -11.61
N LEU A 908 -25.27 45.63 -10.53
CA LEU A 908 -26.26 46.68 -10.38
C LEU A 908 -25.64 48.05 -10.59
N ILE A 909 -26.23 48.83 -11.49
CA ILE A 909 -25.78 50.18 -11.80
C ILE A 909 -26.87 51.15 -11.36
N ASN A 910 -26.54 52.04 -10.43
CA ASN A 910 -27.45 53.08 -9.97
C ASN A 910 -27.06 54.43 -10.56
N THR A 911 -27.98 55.03 -11.30
CA THR A 911 -27.79 56.36 -11.91
C THR A 911 -28.65 57.45 -11.26
N ASP A 912 -29.56 57.08 -10.35
CA ASP A 912 -30.40 58.02 -9.60
C ASP A 912 -30.16 57.86 -8.08
N PRO A 913 -29.37 58.74 -7.45
CA PRO A 913 -29.06 58.64 -6.02
C PRO A 913 -30.29 58.88 -5.12
N LYS A 914 -31.43 59.35 -5.66
CA LYS A 914 -32.68 59.55 -4.90
C LYS A 914 -33.61 58.34 -4.96
N LYS A 915 -33.30 57.34 -5.80
CA LYS A 915 -34.10 56.13 -5.91
C LYS A 915 -34.09 55.35 -4.59
N SER A 916 -35.23 54.77 -4.28
CA SER A 916 -35.39 53.81 -3.17
C SER A 916 -36.28 52.66 -3.62
N TRP A 917 -36.09 51.48 -3.03
CA TRP A 917 -36.74 50.24 -3.46
C TRP A 917 -37.58 49.64 -2.34
N GLU A 918 -38.68 49.01 -2.70
CA GLU A 918 -39.46 48.19 -1.76
C GLU A 918 -38.92 46.77 -1.83
N LEU A 919 -38.40 46.28 -0.70
CA LEU A 919 -37.81 44.94 -0.62
C LEU A 919 -38.85 43.93 -0.11
N PRO A 920 -38.79 42.67 -0.58
CA PRO A 920 -39.65 41.61 -0.06
C PRO A 920 -39.58 41.52 1.46
N GLY A 921 -40.73 41.56 2.13
CA GLY A 921 -40.82 41.45 3.60
C GLY A 921 -40.48 42.72 4.41
N ARG A 922 -40.03 43.82 3.80
CA ARG A 922 -39.80 45.11 4.49
C ARG A 922 -40.91 46.12 4.19
N LYS A 923 -41.40 46.81 5.24
CA LYS A 923 -42.49 47.82 5.13
C LYS A 923 -42.01 49.22 4.74
N ARG A 924 -40.71 49.51 4.85
CA ARG A 924 -40.12 50.81 4.50
C ARG A 924 -39.32 50.65 3.21
N ARG A 925 -39.30 51.71 2.38
CA ARG A 925 -38.40 51.79 1.23
C ARG A 925 -36.94 51.81 1.68
N SER A 926 -36.12 50.99 1.04
CA SER A 926 -34.71 50.80 1.34
C SER A 926 -33.82 51.63 0.43
N THR A 927 -32.65 52.01 0.97
CA THR A 927 -31.58 52.66 0.23
C THR A 927 -30.89 51.68 -0.73
N PHE A 928 -30.04 52.18 -1.63
CA PHE A 928 -29.30 51.32 -2.54
C PHE A 928 -28.36 50.35 -1.79
N ALA A 929 -27.69 50.83 -0.73
CA ALA A 929 -26.86 49.98 0.13
C ALA A 929 -27.67 48.87 0.82
N GLU A 930 -28.87 49.18 1.33
CA GLU A 930 -29.76 48.20 1.95
C GLU A 930 -30.30 47.17 0.94
N LEU A 931 -30.52 47.57 -0.32
CA LEU A 931 -30.89 46.67 -1.41
C LEU A 931 -29.74 45.70 -1.74
N MET A 932 -28.51 46.21 -1.85
CA MET A 932 -27.30 45.41 -2.11
C MET A 932 -27.09 44.35 -1.04
N GLU A 933 -27.17 44.74 0.24
CA GLU A 933 -27.06 43.83 1.37
C GLU A 933 -28.14 42.74 1.32
N ALA A 934 -29.39 43.11 1.05
CA ALA A 934 -30.48 42.14 0.98
C ALA A 934 -30.35 41.15 -0.19
N LEU A 935 -29.88 41.61 -1.35
CA LEU A 935 -29.61 40.74 -2.51
C LEU A 935 -28.41 39.83 -2.27
N GLN A 936 -27.34 40.31 -1.62
CA GLN A 936 -26.19 39.46 -1.31
C GLN A 936 -26.55 38.38 -0.29
N VAL A 937 -27.30 38.71 0.76
CA VAL A 937 -27.82 37.72 1.73
C VAL A 937 -28.64 36.65 1.00
N ARG A 938 -29.48 37.06 0.05
CA ARG A 938 -30.24 36.10 -0.75
C ARG A 938 -29.35 35.26 -1.66
N ALA A 939 -28.36 35.88 -2.30
CA ALA A 939 -27.41 35.19 -3.18
C ALA A 939 -26.66 34.07 -2.45
N ASP A 940 -26.27 34.29 -1.19
CA ASP A 940 -25.57 33.31 -0.35
C ASP A 940 -26.43 32.08 0.02
N GLU A 941 -27.77 32.18 -0.11
CA GLU A 941 -28.72 31.10 0.17
C GLU A 941 -29.10 30.27 -1.06
N LEU A 942 -28.76 30.72 -2.28
CA LEU A 942 -29.21 30.09 -3.51
C LEU A 942 -28.39 28.85 -3.91
N SER A 943 -29.08 27.92 -4.56
CA SER A 943 -28.56 26.65 -5.07
C SER A 943 -29.44 26.18 -6.23
N ASN A 944 -28.86 25.57 -7.27
CA ASN A 944 -29.63 24.94 -8.36
C ASN A 944 -29.55 23.39 -8.31
N THR A 945 -30.09 22.70 -9.32
CA THR A 945 -30.16 21.22 -9.36
C THR A 945 -28.79 20.54 -9.40
N GLU A 946 -27.75 21.27 -9.80
CA GLU A 946 -26.38 20.77 -9.87
C GLU A 946 -25.59 21.08 -8.56
N GLY A 947 -26.18 21.76 -7.58
CA GLY A 947 -25.60 22.04 -6.25
C GLY A 947 -25.55 23.52 -5.88
N ARG A 948 -24.64 23.94 -4.98
CA ARG A 948 -24.47 25.37 -4.63
C ARG A 948 -23.68 26.16 -5.68
N GLU A 949 -23.98 27.45 -5.82
CA GLU A 949 -23.23 28.41 -6.66
C GLU A 949 -22.50 29.46 -5.83
N ARG A 950 -21.50 30.10 -6.42
CA ARG A 950 -20.92 31.33 -5.86
C ARG A 950 -21.45 32.53 -6.63
N VAL A 951 -22.31 33.30 -5.99
CA VAL A 951 -22.90 34.51 -6.58
C VAL A 951 -22.52 35.74 -5.77
N SER A 952 -22.08 36.79 -6.44
CA SER A 952 -21.80 38.08 -5.82
C SER A 952 -22.63 39.19 -6.45
N VAL A 953 -23.10 40.12 -5.64
CA VAL A 953 -23.81 41.31 -6.09
C VAL A 953 -22.82 42.46 -6.06
N PHE A 954 -22.55 43.06 -7.23
CA PHE A 954 -21.61 44.17 -7.36
C PHE A 954 -22.35 45.44 -7.74
N SER A 955 -21.98 46.57 -7.16
CA SER A 955 -22.63 47.86 -7.40
C SER A 955 -21.70 48.86 -8.08
N ILE A 956 -22.25 49.63 -9.01
CA ILE A 956 -21.65 50.87 -9.51
C ILE A 956 -22.64 52.00 -9.21
N ASP A 957 -22.29 52.86 -8.25
CA ASP A 957 -23.03 54.09 -7.98
C ASP A 957 -22.34 55.22 -8.76
N VAL A 958 -23.05 55.84 -9.69
CA VAL A 958 -22.45 56.91 -10.51
C VAL A 958 -22.45 58.20 -9.70
N PRO A 959 -21.28 58.75 -9.31
CA PRO A 959 -21.24 60.05 -8.67
C PRO A 959 -21.70 61.10 -9.68
N ILE A 960 -22.74 61.87 -9.34
CA ILE A 960 -23.20 63.01 -10.14
C ILE A 960 -22.23 64.17 -9.98
#